data_AF-A0A562JKN7-F1
#
_entry.id   AF-A0A562JKN7-F1
#
_cell.length_a   1.000
_cell.length_b   1.000
_cell.length_c   1.000
_cell.angle_alpha   90.00
_cell.angle_beta   90.00
_cell.angle_gamma   90.00
#
_symmetry.space_group_name_H-M   'P 1'
#
loop_
_entity.id
_entity.type
_entity.pdbx_description
1 polymer ?
#
loop_
_entity_poly.entity_id
_entity_poly.type
_entity_poly.pdbx_seq_one_letter_code
_entity_poly.pdbx_strand_id
1 'polypeptide(L)'
;MFLLIIIGIITIFFLFNLKGAKAEEIFLTAEERTWLDEHKNEIKIGYTIDYPPVEFLSNGQYAGISADYFKLLEQKLGIKIQMVQFDNFDELIKQVQKRELTGITAATKTPERSKYLEFTVPYIDNPNVIITRKNFSENLTFEKLTNASMDIVVIEGYDIIEFLNDKYPKLEYRTVKSPSDGIRMVAFGEADAMIIEIMSATETIERDNISNLIVNIETPYESSLSIATRSDWPILSQIFNKGLAQITDREKKVIEQKWMSLQKQSLFENTYFWIGVVSFVLLLIIIIIVILVWNSSLQAAVKEKTQAIEESKKELMFKTYHDELTGLYNRAYMAEMLKQLKQENSLPFSIIVADLNALKITNDTFGHETGDQMLIRVSEIINENINENHVACRIGGDEIVVLMPSTDEREANDIVGKIQKAVLAAKEDPIKPLIALGCATIHGEVNNSFSSLFKLAEDRMYANKMAESDKNYDRIINSIKKNLYENKNESKEHCKRLVDMCRQMGEILNLEKNDIESLALLAELHDIGKVGIEKELFLKEGALTTEEWQKLKRHPELGFKIVSASTKLSYIGKGIFAHHERWDGSGYPQGLKGEEIPFIARLFSIVEAYDVMTHERSYKPIFTKEMAIQELRDNSGSQFDPSLVKIFVNHINNASLA
;
A
#
# COMPACT_ATOMS: atom_id res chain seq x y z
N MET A 1 16.36 -10.35 -19.22
CA MET A 1 17.29 -9.76 -20.24
C MET A 1 18.25 -10.81 -20.82
N PHE A 2 18.88 -11.66 -20.01
CA PHE A 2 19.82 -12.71 -20.48
C PHE A 2 19.20 -13.80 -21.39
N LEU A 3 17.93 -14.16 -21.16
CA LEU A 3 17.25 -15.23 -21.93
C LEU A 3 16.89 -14.81 -23.38
N LEU A 4 16.66 -13.52 -23.62
CA LEU A 4 16.29 -12.99 -24.93
C LEU A 4 17.50 -12.87 -25.89
N ILE A 5 18.70 -12.70 -25.34
CA ILE A 5 19.95 -12.60 -26.12
C ILE A 5 20.36 -14.00 -26.66
N ILE A 6 20.08 -15.07 -25.90
CA ILE A 6 20.42 -16.45 -26.31
C ILE A 6 19.54 -16.92 -27.47
N ILE A 7 18.25 -16.54 -27.49
CA ILE A 7 17.31 -16.94 -28.55
C ILE A 7 17.65 -16.24 -29.88
N GLY A 8 18.15 -15.00 -29.86
CA GLY A 8 18.53 -14.25 -31.06
C GLY A 8 19.80 -14.76 -31.76
N ILE A 9 20.73 -15.40 -31.05
CA ILE A 9 21.98 -15.91 -31.63
C ILE A 9 21.74 -17.24 -32.36
N ILE A 10 20.79 -18.07 -31.89
CA ILE A 10 20.48 -19.38 -32.49
C ILE A 10 19.76 -19.22 -33.84
N THR A 11 18.99 -18.14 -34.04
CA THR A 11 18.25 -17.89 -35.28
C THR A 11 19.16 -17.43 -36.43
N ILE A 12 20.27 -16.73 -36.13
CA ILE A 12 21.22 -16.25 -37.14
C ILE A 12 22.10 -17.38 -37.69
N PHE A 13 22.31 -18.44 -36.91
CA PHE A 13 23.16 -19.58 -37.34
C PHE A 13 22.47 -20.51 -38.36
N PHE A 14 21.13 -20.51 -38.42
CA PHE A 14 20.37 -21.38 -39.33
C PHE A 14 20.18 -20.80 -40.75
N LEU A 15 20.49 -19.52 -40.97
CA LEU A 15 20.26 -18.85 -42.26
C LEU A 15 21.43 -18.94 -43.26
N PHE A 16 22.56 -19.55 -42.90
CA PHE A 16 23.79 -19.50 -43.71
C PHE A 16 24.21 -20.81 -44.42
N ASN A 17 23.37 -21.84 -44.50
CA ASN A 17 23.71 -23.08 -45.20
C ASN A 17 22.69 -23.51 -46.25
N LEU A 18 22.76 -22.92 -47.45
CA LEU A 18 22.23 -23.52 -48.67
C LEU A 18 23.25 -23.32 -49.81
N LYS A 19 24.07 -24.35 -50.03
CA LYS A 19 24.95 -24.49 -51.20
C LYS A 19 24.10 -24.82 -52.44
N GLY A 20 24.40 -24.17 -53.56
CA GLY A 20 23.74 -24.38 -54.86
C GLY A 20 23.98 -25.77 -55.45
N ALA A 21 22.95 -26.30 -56.11
CA ALA A 21 22.98 -27.55 -56.86
C ALA A 21 23.57 -27.35 -58.28
N LYS A 22 24.35 -28.32 -58.76
CA LYS A 22 24.88 -28.42 -60.13
C LYS A 22 23.75 -28.74 -61.13
N ALA A 23 23.83 -28.19 -62.34
CA ALA A 23 22.91 -28.50 -63.43
C ALA A 23 23.09 -29.94 -63.95
N GLU A 24 21.99 -30.67 -64.11
CA GLU A 24 21.95 -32.03 -64.69
C GLU A 24 22.08 -32.01 -66.23
N GLU A 25 22.71 -33.05 -66.78
CA GLU A 25 23.04 -33.23 -68.20
C GLU A 25 21.86 -33.83 -68.99
N ILE A 26 21.66 -33.39 -70.23
CA ILE A 26 20.51 -33.77 -71.08
C ILE A 26 20.62 -35.22 -71.58
N PHE A 27 19.63 -36.06 -71.28
CA PHE A 27 19.59 -37.47 -71.70
C PHE A 27 18.99 -37.66 -73.11
N LEU A 28 19.72 -37.30 -74.17
CA LEU A 28 19.42 -37.75 -75.56
C LEU A 28 20.15 -39.06 -75.87
N THR A 29 19.51 -39.97 -76.62
CA THR A 29 20.17 -41.18 -77.14
C THR A 29 21.18 -40.81 -78.24
N ALA A 30 22.13 -41.70 -78.54
CA ALA A 30 23.07 -41.48 -79.64
C ALA A 30 22.36 -41.32 -81.00
N GLU A 31 21.26 -42.05 -81.20
CA GLU A 31 20.39 -41.97 -82.39
C GLU A 31 19.71 -40.60 -82.49
N GLU A 32 19.08 -40.12 -81.41
CA GLU A 32 18.43 -38.81 -81.35
C GLU A 32 19.42 -37.67 -81.56
N ARG A 33 20.61 -37.76 -80.97
CA ARG A 33 21.65 -36.73 -81.14
C ARG A 33 22.14 -36.67 -82.58
N THR A 34 22.40 -37.82 -83.21
CA THR A 34 22.81 -37.89 -84.62
C THR A 34 21.73 -37.33 -85.52
N TRP A 35 20.48 -37.75 -85.31
CA TRP A 35 19.33 -37.26 -86.06
C TRP A 35 19.17 -35.74 -85.92
N LEU A 36 19.33 -35.21 -84.70
CA LEU A 36 19.23 -33.78 -84.43
C LEU A 36 20.36 -32.99 -85.10
N ASP A 37 21.58 -33.51 -85.11
CA ASP A 37 22.71 -32.86 -85.78
C ASP A 37 22.52 -32.77 -87.31
N GLU A 38 21.89 -33.77 -87.92
CA GLU A 38 21.55 -33.80 -89.35
C GLU A 38 20.39 -32.87 -89.69
N HIS A 39 19.35 -32.80 -88.85
CA HIS A 39 18.07 -32.13 -89.19
C HIS A 39 17.84 -30.78 -88.48
N LYS A 40 18.70 -30.35 -87.54
CA LYS A 40 18.51 -29.12 -86.74
C LYS A 40 18.25 -27.85 -87.56
N ASN A 41 18.81 -27.74 -88.76
CA ASN A 41 18.62 -26.57 -89.63
C ASN A 41 17.29 -26.58 -90.39
N GLU A 42 16.56 -27.71 -90.36
CA GLU A 42 15.27 -27.90 -91.03
C GLU A 42 14.08 -27.77 -90.06
N ILE A 43 14.34 -27.57 -88.77
CA ILE A 43 13.30 -27.45 -87.74
C ILE A 43 12.66 -26.07 -87.81
N LYS A 44 11.51 -26.00 -88.51
CA LYS A 44 10.63 -24.83 -88.60
C LYS A 44 9.39 -25.06 -87.74
N ILE A 45 9.22 -24.28 -86.68
CA ILE A 45 8.06 -24.36 -85.79
C ILE A 45 7.23 -23.10 -85.97
N GLY A 46 5.95 -23.29 -86.29
CA GLY A 46 5.02 -22.17 -86.44
C GLY A 46 4.38 -21.76 -85.10
N TYR A 47 4.10 -20.47 -84.95
CA TYR A 47 3.38 -19.87 -83.82
C TYR A 47 2.40 -18.79 -84.31
N THR A 48 1.35 -18.51 -83.54
CA THR A 48 0.41 -17.41 -83.82
C THR A 48 0.70 -16.17 -82.98
N ILE A 49 0.15 -15.02 -83.40
CA ILE A 49 0.38 -13.72 -82.75
C ILE A 49 -0.81 -13.19 -81.94
N ASP A 50 -1.92 -13.92 -81.97
CA ASP A 50 -3.25 -13.52 -81.51
C ASP A 50 -3.73 -14.27 -80.27
N TYR A 51 -2.82 -14.90 -79.52
CA TYR A 51 -3.18 -15.80 -78.42
C TYR A 51 -2.46 -15.48 -77.08
N PRO A 52 -2.61 -14.25 -76.53
CA PRO A 52 -2.03 -13.90 -75.24
C PRO A 52 -2.75 -14.62 -74.07
N PRO A 53 -2.04 -14.99 -72.99
CA PRO A 53 -0.61 -14.84 -72.75
C PRO A 53 0.25 -16.00 -73.28
N VAL A 54 -0.34 -16.96 -74.02
CA VAL A 54 0.34 -18.17 -74.52
C VAL A 54 1.37 -17.83 -75.59
N GLU A 55 0.94 -17.15 -76.66
CA GLU A 55 1.80 -16.69 -77.76
C GLU A 55 1.24 -15.42 -78.41
N PHE A 56 2.06 -14.38 -78.47
CA PHE A 56 1.70 -13.09 -79.03
C PHE A 56 2.94 -12.26 -79.38
N LEU A 57 2.74 -11.11 -80.00
CA LEU A 57 3.82 -10.13 -80.21
C LEU A 57 3.86 -9.09 -79.10
N SER A 58 4.98 -9.01 -78.39
CA SER A 58 5.28 -7.91 -77.47
C SER A 58 6.37 -7.03 -78.09
N ASN A 59 6.07 -5.76 -78.36
CA ASN A 59 6.97 -4.81 -79.03
C ASN A 59 7.56 -5.35 -80.36
N GLY A 60 6.77 -6.09 -81.13
CA GLY A 60 7.18 -6.69 -82.40
C GLY A 60 8.08 -7.92 -82.28
N GLN A 61 8.27 -8.47 -81.08
CA GLN A 61 9.01 -9.71 -80.84
C GLN A 61 8.09 -10.81 -80.32
N TYR A 62 8.40 -12.07 -80.66
CA TYR A 62 7.68 -13.24 -80.17
C TYR A 62 7.80 -13.37 -78.65
N ALA A 63 6.66 -13.36 -77.98
CA ALA A 63 6.52 -13.37 -76.52
C ALA A 63 5.35 -14.28 -76.09
N GLY A 64 5.32 -14.59 -74.79
CA GLY A 64 4.32 -15.46 -74.18
C GLY A 64 4.92 -16.68 -73.51
N ILE A 65 4.05 -17.51 -72.94
CA ILE A 65 4.41 -18.74 -72.25
C ILE A 65 5.16 -19.68 -73.20
N SER A 66 4.61 -19.94 -74.39
CA SER A 66 5.23 -20.78 -75.42
C SER A 66 6.61 -20.26 -75.82
N ALA A 67 6.77 -18.93 -75.98
CA ALA A 67 8.05 -18.32 -76.33
C ALA A 67 9.14 -18.57 -75.28
N ASP A 68 8.80 -18.50 -73.99
CA ASP A 68 9.76 -18.75 -72.91
C ASP A 68 10.05 -20.24 -72.73
N TYR A 69 9.07 -21.13 -72.93
CA TYR A 69 9.31 -22.58 -72.98
C TYR A 69 10.24 -22.97 -74.13
N PHE A 70 10.05 -22.40 -75.32
CA PHE A 70 10.92 -22.69 -76.45
C PHE A 70 12.35 -22.14 -76.29
N LYS A 71 12.53 -20.99 -75.63
CA LYS A 71 13.88 -20.52 -75.24
C LYS A 71 14.58 -21.51 -74.31
N LEU A 72 13.84 -22.06 -73.34
CA LEU A 72 14.39 -23.10 -72.47
C LEU A 72 14.69 -24.37 -73.26
N LEU A 73 13.83 -24.79 -74.19
CA LEU A 73 14.08 -25.94 -75.05
C LEU A 73 15.33 -25.76 -75.93
N GLU A 74 15.53 -24.60 -76.55
CA GLU A 74 16.74 -24.28 -77.29
C GLU A 74 17.98 -24.39 -76.40
N GLN A 75 17.91 -23.86 -75.16
CA GLN A 75 18.99 -23.92 -74.19
C GLN A 75 19.29 -25.35 -73.70
N LYS A 76 18.26 -26.15 -73.39
CA LYS A 76 18.42 -27.53 -72.93
C LYS A 76 18.87 -28.42 -74.08
N LEU A 77 18.31 -28.29 -75.28
CA LEU A 77 18.65 -29.18 -76.40
C LEU A 77 19.93 -28.75 -77.13
N GLY A 78 20.41 -27.52 -76.90
CA GLY A 78 21.59 -26.97 -77.56
C GLY A 78 21.39 -26.74 -79.06
N ILE A 79 20.16 -26.47 -79.48
CA ILE A 79 19.77 -26.23 -80.87
C ILE A 79 19.18 -24.83 -81.03
N LYS A 80 19.08 -24.38 -82.29
CA LYS A 80 18.34 -23.18 -82.67
C LYS A 80 17.14 -23.58 -83.50
N ILE A 81 15.94 -23.18 -83.09
CA ILE A 81 14.68 -23.52 -83.73
C ILE A 81 14.26 -22.33 -84.60
N GLN A 82 13.91 -22.57 -85.86
CA GLN A 82 13.39 -21.52 -86.72
C GLN A 82 11.92 -21.28 -86.42
N MET A 83 11.62 -20.19 -85.71
CA MET A 83 10.25 -19.76 -85.44
C MET A 83 9.63 -19.07 -86.66
N VAL A 84 8.43 -19.50 -87.07
CA VAL A 84 7.70 -18.96 -88.22
C VAL A 84 6.38 -18.37 -87.76
N GLN A 85 6.17 -17.08 -88.04
CA GLN A 85 5.00 -16.34 -87.60
C GLN A 85 3.79 -16.60 -88.50
N PHE A 86 2.61 -16.73 -87.90
CA PHE A 86 1.31 -16.76 -88.58
C PHE A 86 0.32 -15.80 -87.91
N ASP A 87 -0.60 -15.24 -88.70
CA ASP A 87 -1.60 -14.29 -88.20
C ASP A 87 -2.73 -14.97 -87.44
N ASN A 88 -3.05 -16.22 -87.76
CA ASN A 88 -4.12 -17.01 -87.15
C ASN A 88 -3.81 -18.51 -87.20
N PHE A 89 -4.46 -19.27 -86.32
CA PHE A 89 -4.24 -20.71 -86.15
C PHE A 89 -4.66 -21.55 -87.37
N ASP A 90 -5.72 -21.14 -88.08
CA ASP A 90 -6.22 -21.87 -89.25
C ASP A 90 -5.23 -21.89 -90.41
N GLU A 91 -4.55 -20.76 -90.66
CA GLU A 91 -3.49 -20.68 -91.66
C GLU A 91 -2.30 -21.55 -91.29
N LEU A 92 -1.90 -21.51 -90.02
CA LEU A 92 -0.80 -22.32 -89.47
C LEU A 92 -1.08 -23.82 -89.67
N ILE A 93 -2.29 -24.29 -89.35
CA ILE A 93 -2.68 -25.69 -89.53
C ILE A 93 -2.60 -26.11 -91.01
N LYS A 94 -3.04 -25.25 -91.94
CA LYS A 94 -2.95 -25.54 -93.38
C LYS A 94 -1.50 -25.74 -93.84
N GLN A 95 -0.55 -24.96 -93.33
CA GLN A 95 0.87 -25.13 -93.70
C GLN A 95 1.50 -26.40 -93.14
N VAL A 96 1.09 -26.79 -91.92
CA VAL A 96 1.55 -28.05 -91.31
C VAL A 96 0.96 -29.26 -92.03
N GLN A 97 -0.30 -29.21 -92.47
CA GLN A 97 -0.92 -30.25 -93.29
C GLN A 97 -0.20 -30.45 -94.64
N LYS A 98 0.30 -29.36 -95.24
CA LYS A 98 1.14 -29.38 -96.44
C LYS A 98 2.59 -29.83 -96.19
N ARG A 99 2.98 -30.04 -94.92
CA ARG A 99 4.33 -30.38 -94.47
C ARG A 99 5.38 -29.29 -94.76
N GLU A 100 4.97 -28.03 -94.89
CA GLU A 100 5.87 -26.88 -95.08
C GLU A 100 6.53 -26.44 -93.75
N LEU A 101 5.94 -26.85 -92.62
CA LEU A 101 6.44 -26.67 -91.27
C LEU A 101 6.70 -28.02 -90.60
N THR A 102 7.65 -28.03 -89.68
CA THR A 102 8.08 -29.21 -88.92
C THR A 102 7.22 -29.40 -87.67
N GLY A 103 6.56 -28.34 -87.19
CA GLY A 103 5.64 -28.40 -86.06
C GLY A 103 5.00 -27.06 -85.69
N ILE A 104 4.26 -27.07 -84.58
CA ILE A 104 3.50 -25.96 -83.98
C ILE A 104 3.88 -25.88 -82.50
N THR A 105 4.01 -24.66 -81.99
CA THR A 105 4.36 -24.34 -80.61
C THR A 105 3.31 -24.84 -79.60
N ALA A 106 2.04 -24.53 -79.82
CA ALA A 106 0.95 -24.85 -78.91
C ALA A 106 -0.28 -25.35 -79.67
N ALA A 107 -0.64 -26.61 -79.48
CA ALA A 107 -1.87 -27.19 -80.02
C ALA A 107 -2.45 -28.26 -79.10
N THR A 108 -3.77 -28.26 -78.94
CA THR A 108 -4.49 -29.36 -78.29
C THR A 108 -4.51 -30.59 -79.19
N LYS A 109 -4.22 -31.75 -78.61
CA LYS A 109 -4.32 -33.05 -79.28
C LYS A 109 -5.78 -33.42 -79.55
N THR A 110 -6.16 -33.48 -80.81
CA THR A 110 -7.49 -33.98 -81.24
C THR A 110 -7.35 -35.23 -82.11
N PRO A 111 -8.39 -36.09 -82.22
CA PRO A 111 -8.38 -37.24 -83.13
C PRO A 111 -8.12 -36.85 -84.59
N GLU A 112 -8.60 -35.68 -85.02
CA GLU A 112 -8.39 -35.17 -86.38
C GLU A 112 -6.92 -34.82 -86.62
N ARG A 113 -6.35 -33.98 -85.75
CA ARG A 113 -4.96 -33.51 -85.86
C ARG A 113 -3.94 -34.64 -85.72
N SER A 114 -4.26 -35.66 -84.90
CA SER A 114 -3.40 -36.85 -84.70
C SER A 114 -3.19 -37.68 -85.97
N LYS A 115 -3.96 -37.45 -87.05
CA LYS A 115 -3.72 -38.11 -88.35
C LYS A 115 -2.43 -37.63 -89.04
N TYR A 116 -2.00 -36.40 -88.78
CA TYR A 116 -0.83 -35.79 -89.44
C TYR A 116 0.18 -35.15 -88.48
N LEU A 117 -0.15 -35.05 -87.19
CA LEU A 117 0.70 -34.52 -86.13
C LEU A 117 0.94 -35.55 -85.02
N GLU A 118 2.13 -35.51 -84.45
CA GLU A 118 2.54 -36.20 -83.22
C GLU A 118 2.71 -35.15 -82.11
N PHE A 119 2.23 -35.44 -80.90
CA PHE A 119 2.15 -34.48 -79.80
C PHE A 119 3.08 -34.84 -78.66
N THR A 120 3.72 -33.85 -78.05
CA THR A 120 4.44 -34.02 -76.79
C THR A 120 3.47 -34.20 -75.61
N VAL A 121 4.02 -34.52 -74.43
CA VAL A 121 3.32 -34.25 -73.17
C VAL A 121 2.92 -32.77 -73.12
N PRO A 122 1.74 -32.44 -72.61
CA PRO A 122 1.34 -31.05 -72.47
C PRO A 122 2.30 -30.31 -71.56
N TYR A 123 2.56 -29.05 -71.89
CA TYR A 123 3.45 -28.18 -71.11
C TYR A 123 2.75 -26.92 -70.60
N ILE A 124 1.50 -26.69 -71.03
CA ILE A 124 0.61 -25.66 -70.53
C ILE A 124 -0.75 -26.31 -70.27
N ASP A 125 -1.21 -26.28 -69.02
CA ASP A 125 -2.58 -26.64 -68.66
C ASP A 125 -3.47 -25.40 -68.80
N ASN A 126 -4.41 -25.44 -69.73
CA ASN A 126 -5.24 -24.29 -70.09
C ASN A 126 -6.71 -24.70 -70.23
N PRO A 127 -7.35 -25.15 -69.14
CA PRO A 127 -8.71 -25.68 -69.21
C PRO A 127 -9.71 -24.64 -69.71
N ASN A 128 -10.75 -25.12 -70.38
CA ASN A 128 -11.89 -24.29 -70.77
C ASN A 128 -12.72 -23.93 -69.54
N VAL A 129 -13.22 -22.70 -69.51
CA VAL A 129 -14.08 -22.15 -68.46
C VAL A 129 -15.31 -21.51 -69.08
N ILE A 130 -16.36 -21.35 -68.26
CA ILE A 130 -17.59 -20.68 -68.66
C ILE A 130 -17.59 -19.27 -68.05
N ILE A 131 -17.60 -18.27 -68.91
CA ILE A 131 -17.67 -16.86 -68.52
C ILE A 131 -19.12 -16.39 -68.58
N THR A 132 -19.61 -15.81 -67.48
CA THR A 132 -20.95 -15.20 -67.40
C THR A 132 -20.88 -13.84 -66.70
N ARG A 133 -21.95 -13.06 -66.74
CA ARG A 133 -22.09 -11.85 -65.91
C ARG A 133 -22.33 -12.24 -64.44
N LYS A 134 -21.78 -11.48 -63.49
CA LYS A 134 -21.97 -11.71 -62.03
C LYS A 134 -23.44 -11.83 -61.62
N ASN A 135 -24.30 -11.01 -62.23
CA ASN A 135 -25.73 -10.96 -61.90
C ASN A 135 -26.57 -12.04 -62.63
N PHE A 136 -25.94 -12.86 -63.47
CA PHE A 136 -26.64 -13.86 -64.29
C PHE A 136 -26.71 -15.22 -63.57
N SER A 137 -25.58 -15.75 -63.11
CA SER A 137 -25.55 -16.99 -62.34
C SER A 137 -24.18 -17.16 -61.66
N GLU A 138 -24.12 -16.95 -60.35
CA GLU A 138 -23.02 -17.45 -59.52
C GLU A 138 -23.27 -18.97 -59.34
N ASN A 139 -22.39 -19.82 -59.87
CA ASN A 139 -22.47 -21.30 -59.88
C ASN A 139 -23.23 -21.95 -61.07
N LEU A 140 -22.98 -21.44 -62.29
CA LEU A 140 -23.38 -22.14 -63.51
C LEU A 140 -22.46 -23.35 -63.75
N THR A 141 -23.05 -24.53 -63.89
CA THR A 141 -22.32 -25.77 -64.23
C THR A 141 -22.50 -26.06 -65.72
N PHE A 142 -21.58 -26.82 -66.32
CA PHE A 142 -21.69 -27.21 -67.74
C PHE A 142 -23.01 -27.94 -68.05
N GLU A 143 -23.47 -28.82 -67.15
CA GLU A 143 -24.75 -29.52 -67.29
C GLU A 143 -25.94 -28.54 -67.37
N LYS A 144 -25.96 -27.53 -66.49
CA LYS A 144 -27.00 -26.49 -66.52
C LYS A 144 -26.94 -25.65 -67.78
N LEU A 145 -25.74 -25.35 -68.27
CA LEU A 145 -25.54 -24.63 -69.53
C LEU A 145 -26.13 -25.42 -70.71
N THR A 146 -25.92 -26.74 -70.77
CA THR A 146 -26.47 -27.58 -71.86
C THR A 146 -27.99 -27.78 -71.82
N ASN A 147 -28.61 -27.62 -70.65
CA ASN A 147 -30.04 -27.83 -70.44
C ASN A 147 -30.86 -26.53 -70.48
N ALA A 148 -30.21 -25.37 -70.62
CA ALA A 148 -30.86 -24.06 -70.66
C ALA A 148 -30.83 -23.47 -72.07
N SER A 149 -31.87 -22.70 -72.43
CA SER A 149 -31.86 -21.87 -73.64
C SER A 149 -31.01 -20.62 -73.40
N MET A 150 -29.70 -20.73 -73.60
CA MET A 150 -28.73 -19.63 -73.46
C MET A 150 -28.08 -19.31 -74.80
N ASP A 151 -27.81 -18.03 -75.10
CA ASP A 151 -26.98 -17.64 -76.24
C ASP A 151 -25.49 -17.82 -75.88
N ILE A 152 -24.90 -18.90 -76.41
CA ILE A 152 -23.52 -19.30 -76.12
C ILE A 152 -22.61 -18.91 -77.27
N VAL A 153 -21.48 -18.27 -76.95
CA VAL A 153 -20.43 -17.95 -77.92
C VAL A 153 -19.15 -18.75 -77.65
N VAL A 154 -18.52 -19.21 -78.73
CA VAL A 154 -17.21 -19.89 -78.73
C VAL A 154 -16.33 -19.31 -79.84
N ILE A 155 -15.02 -19.50 -79.76
CA ILE A 155 -14.09 -18.95 -80.76
C ILE A 155 -14.04 -19.88 -81.99
N GLU A 156 -14.14 -19.32 -83.19
CA GLU A 156 -14.01 -20.04 -84.45
C GLU A 156 -12.64 -20.74 -84.55
N GLY A 157 -12.62 -22.00 -85.02
CA GLY A 157 -11.38 -22.77 -85.21
C GLY A 157 -10.79 -23.42 -83.95
N TYR A 158 -11.34 -23.16 -82.76
CA TYR A 158 -10.83 -23.73 -81.51
C TYR A 158 -11.29 -25.19 -81.31
N ASP A 159 -10.48 -25.97 -80.60
CA ASP A 159 -10.69 -27.40 -80.28
C ASP A 159 -12.01 -27.66 -79.55
N ILE A 160 -12.50 -26.69 -78.78
CA ILE A 160 -13.81 -26.76 -78.11
C ILE A 160 -14.96 -27.05 -79.09
N ILE A 161 -14.89 -26.59 -80.35
CA ILE A 161 -15.92 -26.85 -81.37
C ILE A 161 -15.99 -28.35 -81.69
N GLU A 162 -14.84 -29.02 -81.83
CA GLU A 162 -14.79 -30.48 -82.06
C GLU A 162 -15.42 -31.23 -80.88
N PHE A 163 -15.09 -30.81 -79.65
CA PHE A 163 -15.65 -31.41 -78.44
C PHE A 163 -17.17 -31.23 -78.33
N LEU A 164 -17.68 -30.01 -78.55
CA LEU A 164 -19.11 -29.72 -78.50
C LEU A 164 -19.89 -30.50 -79.56
N ASN A 165 -19.36 -30.59 -80.79
CA ASN A 165 -20.02 -31.35 -81.86
C ASN A 165 -20.03 -32.87 -81.61
N ASP A 166 -18.99 -33.43 -81.00
CA ASP A 166 -18.91 -34.87 -80.68
C ASP A 166 -19.79 -35.24 -79.47
N LYS A 167 -19.68 -34.50 -78.37
CA LYS A 167 -20.33 -34.85 -77.09
C LYS A 167 -21.70 -34.22 -76.89
N TYR A 168 -21.95 -33.06 -77.48
CA TYR A 168 -23.15 -32.26 -77.28
C TYR A 168 -23.75 -31.75 -78.61
N PRO A 169 -24.06 -32.62 -79.59
CA PRO A 169 -24.48 -32.22 -80.94
C PRO A 169 -25.82 -31.47 -81.01
N LYS A 170 -26.54 -31.37 -79.89
CA LYS A 170 -27.81 -30.62 -79.77
C LYS A 170 -27.64 -29.23 -79.17
N LEU A 171 -26.44 -28.88 -78.68
CA LEU A 171 -26.16 -27.57 -78.11
C LEU A 171 -26.02 -26.54 -79.25
N GLU A 172 -26.82 -25.48 -79.20
CA GLU A 172 -26.69 -24.37 -80.13
C GLU A 172 -25.65 -23.36 -79.60
N TYR A 173 -24.74 -22.91 -80.47
CA TYR A 173 -23.75 -21.89 -80.19
C TYR A 173 -23.45 -21.07 -81.44
N ARG A 174 -22.89 -19.87 -81.26
CA ARG A 174 -22.39 -19.02 -82.35
C ARG A 174 -20.89 -18.82 -82.23
N THR A 175 -20.22 -18.63 -83.36
CA THR A 175 -18.78 -18.41 -83.38
C THR A 175 -18.43 -16.93 -83.39
N VAL A 176 -17.34 -16.58 -82.69
CA VAL A 176 -16.69 -15.27 -82.74
C VAL A 176 -15.26 -15.41 -83.25
N LYS A 177 -14.70 -14.33 -83.81
CA LYS A 177 -13.35 -14.35 -84.40
C LYS A 177 -12.23 -14.10 -83.39
N SER A 178 -12.53 -13.51 -82.23
CA SER A 178 -11.53 -13.22 -81.21
C SER A 178 -12.06 -13.43 -79.78
N PRO A 179 -11.19 -13.79 -78.81
CA PRO A 179 -11.50 -13.80 -77.39
C PRO A 179 -12.18 -12.51 -76.90
N SER A 180 -11.68 -11.37 -77.37
CA SER A 180 -12.13 -10.04 -76.94
C SER A 180 -13.54 -9.72 -77.40
N ASP A 181 -13.91 -10.11 -78.63
CA ASP A 181 -15.27 -9.94 -79.12
C ASP A 181 -16.26 -10.76 -78.26
N GLY A 182 -15.95 -12.03 -78.01
CA GLY A 182 -16.82 -12.90 -77.21
C GLY A 182 -16.97 -12.43 -75.76
N ILE A 183 -15.87 -12.05 -75.10
CA ILE A 183 -15.91 -11.57 -73.71
C ILE A 183 -16.70 -10.26 -73.60
N ARG A 184 -16.57 -9.35 -74.57
CA ARG A 184 -17.35 -8.11 -74.62
C ARG A 184 -18.84 -8.38 -74.86
N MET A 185 -19.19 -9.31 -75.76
CA MET A 185 -20.59 -9.71 -75.98
C MET A 185 -21.24 -10.19 -74.67
N VAL A 186 -20.54 -11.02 -73.89
CA VAL A 186 -21.04 -11.45 -72.57
C VAL A 186 -21.09 -10.29 -71.58
N ALA A 187 -20.06 -9.43 -71.53
CA ALA A 187 -20.02 -8.29 -70.61
C ALA A 187 -21.15 -7.28 -70.87
N PHE A 188 -21.53 -7.05 -72.13
CA PHE A 188 -22.52 -6.06 -72.53
C PHE A 188 -23.97 -6.55 -72.59
N GLY A 189 -24.23 -7.86 -72.47
CA GLY A 189 -25.60 -8.36 -72.57
C GLY A 189 -25.95 -9.08 -73.87
N GLU A 190 -25.04 -9.09 -74.85
CA GLU A 190 -25.30 -9.58 -76.21
C GLU A 190 -25.23 -11.11 -76.34
N ALA A 191 -24.51 -11.77 -75.43
CA ALA A 191 -24.50 -13.22 -75.25
C ALA A 191 -24.68 -13.55 -73.76
N ASP A 192 -25.17 -14.73 -73.42
CA ASP A 192 -25.40 -15.15 -72.03
C ASP A 192 -24.16 -15.78 -71.40
N ALA A 193 -23.43 -16.57 -72.18
CA ALA A 193 -22.23 -17.27 -71.75
C ALA A 193 -21.19 -17.38 -72.88
N MET A 194 -19.93 -17.44 -72.50
CA MET A 194 -18.83 -17.80 -73.40
C MET A 194 -18.09 -19.00 -72.83
N ILE A 195 -17.75 -19.96 -73.69
CA ILE A 195 -16.81 -21.03 -73.36
C ILE A 195 -15.46 -20.67 -73.99
N ILE A 196 -14.45 -20.50 -73.14
CA ILE A 196 -13.12 -20.05 -73.52
C ILE A 196 -12.10 -20.58 -72.51
N GLU A 197 -10.84 -20.72 -72.91
CA GLU A 197 -9.77 -21.13 -72.01
C GLU A 197 -9.44 -20.07 -70.94
N ILE A 198 -9.12 -20.53 -69.73
CA ILE A 198 -8.90 -19.69 -68.54
C ILE A 198 -7.84 -18.60 -68.75
N MET A 199 -6.73 -18.91 -69.46
CA MET A 199 -5.64 -17.94 -69.64
C MET A 199 -6.06 -16.79 -70.55
N SER A 200 -6.70 -17.09 -71.68
CA SER A 200 -7.24 -16.10 -72.62
C SER A 200 -8.34 -15.27 -71.97
N ALA A 201 -9.19 -15.92 -71.16
CA ALA A 201 -10.24 -15.24 -70.41
C ALA A 201 -9.68 -14.25 -69.40
N THR A 202 -8.72 -14.69 -68.58
CA THR A 202 -8.13 -13.86 -67.53
C THR A 202 -7.36 -12.69 -68.12
N GLU A 203 -6.54 -12.92 -69.15
CA GLU A 203 -5.79 -11.86 -69.82
C GLU A 203 -6.73 -10.81 -70.44
N THR A 204 -7.77 -11.24 -71.16
CA THR A 204 -8.69 -10.30 -71.79
C THR A 204 -9.49 -9.52 -70.75
N ILE A 205 -9.95 -10.18 -69.67
CA ILE A 205 -10.68 -9.52 -68.58
C ILE A 205 -9.79 -8.48 -67.87
N GLU A 206 -8.54 -8.81 -67.59
CA GLU A 206 -7.59 -7.91 -66.92
C GLU A 206 -7.18 -6.74 -67.83
N ARG A 207 -6.79 -7.04 -69.08
CA ARG A 207 -6.35 -6.02 -70.06
C ARG A 207 -7.45 -5.03 -70.38
N ASP A 208 -8.68 -5.51 -70.58
CA ASP A 208 -9.84 -4.67 -70.89
C ASP A 208 -10.51 -4.12 -69.62
N ASN A 209 -10.01 -4.45 -68.42
CA ASN A 209 -10.49 -4.02 -67.10
C ASN A 209 -12.00 -4.27 -66.86
N ILE A 210 -12.45 -5.49 -67.20
CA ILE A 210 -13.87 -5.88 -67.15
C ILE A 210 -14.22 -6.43 -65.77
N SER A 211 -14.93 -5.67 -64.94
CA SER A 211 -15.21 -6.04 -63.55
C SER A 211 -16.53 -6.78 -63.30
N ASN A 212 -17.39 -6.90 -64.32
CA ASN A 212 -18.77 -7.39 -64.20
C ASN A 212 -18.94 -8.88 -64.58
N LEU A 213 -17.85 -9.57 -64.91
CA LEU A 213 -17.85 -10.99 -65.26
C LEU A 213 -17.44 -11.88 -64.08
N ILE A 214 -17.84 -13.14 -64.14
CA ILE A 214 -17.40 -14.23 -63.26
C ILE A 214 -16.92 -15.41 -64.11
N VAL A 215 -15.87 -16.07 -63.62
CA VAL A 215 -15.28 -17.26 -64.24
C VAL A 215 -15.82 -18.50 -63.52
N ASN A 216 -16.56 -19.36 -64.21
CA ASN A 216 -17.02 -20.64 -63.70
C ASN A 216 -16.13 -21.76 -64.24
N ILE A 217 -15.49 -22.52 -63.35
CA ILE A 217 -14.39 -23.45 -63.68
C ILE A 217 -14.90 -24.85 -64.11
N GLU A 218 -16.17 -25.17 -63.88
CA GLU A 218 -16.69 -26.50 -64.12
C GLU A 218 -16.99 -26.76 -65.61
N THR A 219 -15.99 -27.22 -66.37
CA THR A 219 -16.17 -27.82 -67.70
C THR A 219 -15.63 -29.25 -67.72
N PRO A 220 -16.27 -30.18 -68.46
CA PRO A 220 -15.79 -31.56 -68.61
C PRO A 220 -14.63 -31.69 -69.61
N TYR A 221 -14.11 -30.57 -70.14
CA TYR A 221 -13.11 -30.55 -71.20
C TYR A 221 -11.84 -29.84 -70.73
N GLU A 222 -10.83 -30.65 -70.44
CA GLU A 222 -9.49 -30.15 -70.14
C GLU A 222 -8.73 -29.95 -71.45
N SER A 223 -8.52 -28.68 -71.82
CA SER A 223 -7.57 -28.31 -72.87
C SER A 223 -6.19 -28.18 -72.24
N SER A 224 -5.23 -28.93 -72.77
CA SER A 224 -3.82 -28.75 -72.46
C SER A 224 -3.05 -28.63 -73.78
N LEU A 225 -2.12 -27.68 -73.82
CA LEU A 225 -1.37 -27.36 -75.02
C LEU A 225 -0.06 -28.17 -75.04
N SER A 226 0.14 -28.86 -76.15
CA SER A 226 1.35 -29.62 -76.45
C SER A 226 2.10 -28.98 -77.61
N ILE A 227 3.39 -29.30 -77.73
CA ILE A 227 4.12 -29.09 -78.97
C ILE A 227 3.66 -30.17 -79.94
N ALA A 228 3.25 -29.78 -81.14
CA ALA A 228 2.81 -30.70 -82.18
C ALA A 228 3.84 -30.73 -83.31
N THR A 229 4.35 -31.90 -83.66
CA THR A 229 5.36 -32.08 -84.71
C THR A 229 4.80 -32.96 -85.82
N ARG A 230 5.35 -32.86 -87.02
CA ARG A 230 4.91 -33.67 -88.16
C ARG A 230 4.97 -35.18 -87.82
N SER A 231 3.87 -35.90 -88.02
CA SER A 231 3.75 -37.33 -87.64
C SER A 231 4.76 -38.28 -88.30
N ASP A 232 5.35 -37.88 -89.42
CA ASP A 232 6.40 -38.63 -90.12
C ASP A 232 7.80 -38.41 -89.53
N TRP A 233 7.97 -37.49 -88.57
CA TRP A 233 9.20 -37.30 -87.76
C TRP A 233 8.95 -37.57 -86.27
N PRO A 234 8.58 -38.81 -85.87
CA PRO A 234 8.26 -39.12 -84.48
C PRO A 234 9.44 -38.91 -83.52
N ILE A 235 10.68 -39.03 -84.01
CA ILE A 235 11.89 -38.79 -83.23
C ILE A 235 12.01 -37.33 -82.76
N LEU A 236 11.49 -36.35 -83.51
CA LEU A 236 11.49 -34.95 -83.10
C LEU A 236 10.58 -34.73 -81.89
N SER A 237 9.39 -35.36 -81.88
CA SER A 237 8.48 -35.35 -80.72
C SER A 237 9.15 -35.97 -79.48
N GLN A 238 9.89 -37.07 -79.65
CA GLN A 238 10.63 -37.72 -78.56
C GLN A 238 11.74 -36.81 -77.99
N ILE A 239 12.48 -36.11 -78.86
CA ILE A 239 13.50 -35.14 -78.46
C ILE A 239 12.87 -33.98 -77.68
N PHE A 240 11.76 -33.41 -78.15
CA PHE A 240 11.07 -32.33 -77.44
C PHE A 240 10.50 -32.80 -76.10
N ASN A 241 9.95 -34.01 -75.99
CA ASN A 241 9.55 -34.59 -74.70
C ASN A 241 10.72 -34.65 -73.70
N LYS A 242 11.90 -35.09 -74.15
CA LYS A 242 13.12 -35.13 -73.32
C LYS A 242 13.64 -33.75 -72.94
N GLY A 243 13.46 -32.76 -73.81
CA GLY A 243 13.75 -31.35 -73.52
C GLY A 243 12.80 -30.79 -72.45
N LEU A 244 11.49 -31.02 -72.61
CA LEU A 244 10.47 -30.58 -71.66
C LEU A 244 10.66 -31.21 -70.27
N ALA A 245 11.04 -32.49 -70.22
CA ALA A 245 11.30 -33.20 -68.97
C ALA A 245 12.45 -32.61 -68.12
N GLN A 246 13.32 -31.77 -68.72
CA GLN A 246 14.44 -31.12 -68.04
C GLN A 246 14.16 -29.69 -67.62
N ILE A 247 12.98 -29.17 -67.96
CA ILE A 247 12.52 -27.89 -67.45
C ILE A 247 12.04 -28.12 -66.01
N THR A 248 12.80 -27.60 -65.06
CA THR A 248 12.54 -27.79 -63.62
C THR A 248 11.26 -27.10 -63.18
N ASP A 249 10.63 -27.58 -62.11
CA ASP A 249 9.45 -26.93 -61.52
C ASP A 249 9.72 -25.47 -61.12
N ARG A 250 10.97 -25.13 -60.80
CA ARG A 250 11.37 -23.74 -60.55
C ARG A 250 11.33 -22.90 -61.82
N GLU A 251 11.84 -23.42 -62.95
CA GLU A 251 11.77 -22.73 -64.24
C GLU A 251 10.32 -22.59 -64.71
N LYS A 252 9.50 -23.64 -64.56
CA LYS A 252 8.04 -23.58 -64.81
C LYS A 252 7.37 -22.50 -63.98
N LYS A 253 7.59 -22.49 -62.66
CA LYS A 253 7.04 -21.46 -61.75
C LYS A 253 7.48 -20.05 -62.09
N VAL A 254 8.70 -19.84 -62.62
CA VAL A 254 9.16 -18.52 -63.07
C VAL A 254 8.38 -18.07 -64.30
N ILE A 255 8.13 -18.96 -65.27
CA ILE A 255 7.29 -18.66 -66.45
C ILE A 255 5.85 -18.39 -66.00
N GLU A 256 5.29 -19.24 -65.13
CA GLU A 256 3.95 -19.06 -64.57
C GLU A 256 3.81 -17.73 -63.84
N GLN A 257 4.72 -17.37 -62.92
CA GLN A 257 4.64 -16.09 -62.19
C GLN A 257 4.81 -14.86 -63.08
N LYS A 258 5.56 -15.00 -64.19
CA LYS A 258 5.77 -13.91 -65.14
C LYS A 258 4.52 -13.63 -65.98
N TRP A 259 3.79 -14.68 -66.36
CA TRP A 259 2.65 -14.59 -67.28
C TRP A 259 1.29 -14.76 -66.62
N MET A 260 1.22 -15.24 -65.36
CA MET A 260 -0.01 -15.43 -64.58
C MET A 260 0.11 -14.76 -63.22
N SER A 261 -0.54 -13.60 -63.04
CA SER A 261 -0.56 -12.87 -61.77
C SER A 261 -1.85 -13.09 -60.99
N LEU A 262 -2.10 -14.30 -60.48
CA LEU A 262 -3.11 -14.47 -59.43
C LEU A 262 -2.54 -13.97 -58.09
N GLN A 263 -2.47 -12.64 -57.91
CA GLN A 263 -2.07 -12.03 -56.65
C GLN A 263 -3.27 -11.71 -55.75
N LYS A 264 -3.41 -12.50 -54.67
CA LYS A 264 -4.01 -12.03 -53.42
C LYS A 264 -3.29 -12.68 -52.24
N GLN A 265 -2.19 -12.08 -51.76
CA GLN A 265 -1.58 -12.50 -50.50
C GLN A 265 -2.37 -11.90 -49.31
N SER A 266 -2.89 -12.77 -48.45
CA SER A 266 -3.67 -12.40 -47.27
C SER A 266 -2.76 -11.93 -46.14
N LEU A 267 -3.09 -10.81 -45.48
CA LEU A 267 -2.35 -10.28 -44.33
C LEU A 267 -2.20 -11.30 -43.18
N PHE A 268 -3.13 -12.25 -43.07
CA PHE A 268 -3.18 -13.24 -41.99
C PHE A 268 -2.19 -14.41 -42.15
N GLU A 269 -1.60 -14.57 -43.34
CA GLU A 269 -0.58 -15.59 -43.61
C GLU A 269 0.83 -15.11 -43.23
N ASN A 270 0.99 -13.80 -42.98
CA ASN A 270 2.28 -13.23 -42.59
C ASN A 270 2.57 -13.50 -41.10
N THR A 271 3.61 -14.29 -40.82
CA THR A 271 4.05 -14.60 -39.44
C THR A 271 4.36 -13.35 -38.61
N TYR A 272 4.87 -12.28 -39.22
CA TYR A 272 5.18 -11.03 -38.52
C TYR A 272 3.92 -10.31 -38.01
N PHE A 273 2.77 -10.49 -38.68
CA PHE A 273 1.49 -9.97 -38.20
C PHE A 273 1.13 -10.57 -36.84
N TRP A 274 1.20 -11.91 -36.73
CA TRP A 274 0.90 -12.62 -35.48
C TRP A 274 1.91 -12.32 -34.37
N ILE A 275 3.19 -12.15 -34.70
CA ILE A 275 4.20 -11.68 -33.72
C ILE A 275 3.83 -10.30 -33.17
N GLY A 276 3.37 -9.38 -34.03
CA GLY A 276 2.88 -8.06 -33.63
C GLY A 276 1.67 -8.14 -32.69
N VAL A 277 0.68 -8.98 -33.02
CA VAL A 277 -0.52 -9.19 -32.19
C VAL A 277 -0.14 -9.74 -30.82
N VAL A 278 0.69 -10.79 -30.76
CA VAL A 278 1.12 -11.38 -29.47
C VAL A 278 1.92 -10.38 -28.64
N SER A 279 2.81 -9.62 -29.26
CA SER A 279 3.60 -8.59 -28.56
C SER A 279 2.71 -7.51 -27.97
N PHE A 280 1.66 -7.09 -28.69
CA PHE A 280 0.69 -6.11 -28.20
C PHE A 280 -0.11 -6.64 -27.02
N VAL A 281 -0.58 -7.89 -27.08
CA VAL A 281 -1.30 -8.53 -25.96
C VAL A 281 -0.42 -8.65 -24.72
N LEU A 282 0.85 -9.04 -24.88
CA LEU A 282 1.80 -9.12 -23.77
C LEU A 282 2.05 -7.74 -23.12
N LEU A 283 2.16 -6.69 -23.93
CA LEU A 283 2.30 -5.32 -23.43
C LEU A 283 1.08 -4.91 -22.58
N LEU A 284 -0.13 -5.21 -23.05
CA LEU A 284 -1.36 -4.92 -22.30
C LEU A 284 -1.41 -5.67 -20.96
N ILE A 285 -1.02 -6.94 -20.94
CA ILE A 285 -0.97 -7.74 -19.70
C ILE A 285 0.02 -7.12 -18.69
N ILE A 286 1.20 -6.69 -19.14
CA ILE A 286 2.19 -6.03 -18.28
C ILE A 286 1.63 -4.75 -17.68
N ILE A 287 0.96 -3.91 -18.49
CA ILE A 287 0.33 -2.67 -18.02
C ILE A 287 -0.73 -2.97 -16.95
N ILE A 288 -1.58 -3.98 -17.17
CA ILE A 288 -2.60 -4.38 -16.19
C ILE A 288 -1.96 -4.85 -14.88
N ILE A 289 -0.89 -5.65 -14.94
CA ILE A 289 -0.18 -6.12 -13.74
C ILE A 289 0.39 -4.94 -12.95
N VAL A 290 1.01 -3.96 -13.63
CA VAL A 290 1.55 -2.75 -12.99
C VAL A 290 0.43 -1.97 -12.30
N ILE A 291 -0.72 -1.78 -12.95
CA ILE A 291 -1.88 -1.11 -12.36
C ILE A 291 -2.39 -1.86 -11.12
N LEU A 292 -2.49 -3.19 -11.19
CA LEU A 292 -2.96 -4.02 -10.06
C LEU A 292 -2.01 -3.95 -8.86
N VAL A 293 -0.70 -4.06 -9.10
CA VAL A 293 0.32 -3.96 -8.04
C VAL A 293 0.32 -2.56 -7.42
N TRP A 294 0.26 -1.51 -8.25
CA TRP A 294 0.16 -0.13 -7.76
C TRP A 294 -1.10 0.06 -6.92
N ASN A 295 -2.27 -0.38 -7.41
CA ASN A 295 -3.53 -0.23 -6.69
C ASN A 295 -3.49 -0.95 -5.32
N SER A 296 -2.95 -2.17 -5.26
CA SER A 296 -2.76 -2.90 -3.99
C SER A 296 -1.83 -2.17 -3.02
N SER A 297 -0.69 -1.68 -3.53
CA SER A 297 0.26 -0.89 -2.74
C SER A 297 -0.37 0.41 -2.22
N LEU A 298 -1.18 1.09 -3.04
CA LEU A 298 -1.90 2.30 -2.68
C LEU A 298 -2.93 2.03 -1.58
N GLN A 299 -3.70 0.93 -1.69
CA GLN A 299 -4.65 0.53 -0.65
C GLN A 299 -3.98 0.25 0.69
N ALA A 300 -2.83 -0.43 0.69
CA ALA A 300 -2.04 -0.66 1.89
C ALA A 300 -1.58 0.66 2.54
N ALA A 301 -1.02 1.58 1.74
CA ALA A 301 -0.56 2.88 2.23
C ALA A 301 -1.70 3.76 2.77
N VAL A 302 -2.88 3.72 2.14
CA VAL A 302 -4.07 4.43 2.62
C VAL A 302 -4.53 3.86 3.96
N LYS A 303 -4.57 2.53 4.11
CA LYS A 303 -4.96 1.88 5.36
C LYS A 303 -4.02 2.28 6.51
N GLU A 304 -2.72 2.22 6.29
CA GLU A 304 -1.70 2.60 7.27
C GLU A 304 -1.85 4.07 7.71
N LYS A 305 -1.96 5.00 6.75
CA LYS A 305 -2.18 6.42 7.06
C LYS A 305 -3.49 6.68 7.80
N THR A 306 -4.55 5.96 7.44
CA THR A 306 -5.86 6.13 8.10
C THR A 306 -5.77 5.71 9.56
N GLN A 307 -5.11 4.58 9.85
CA GLN A 307 -4.90 4.12 11.22
C GLN A 307 -4.05 5.11 12.03
N ALA A 308 -2.95 5.61 11.46
CA ALA A 308 -2.10 6.59 12.12
C ALA A 308 -2.84 7.91 12.42
N ILE A 309 -3.70 8.37 11.50
CA ILE A 309 -4.55 9.55 11.72
C ILE A 309 -5.55 9.28 12.85
N GLU A 310 -6.15 8.09 12.91
CA GLU A 310 -7.12 7.76 13.95
C GLU A 310 -6.46 7.69 15.34
N GLU A 311 -5.28 7.08 15.45
CA GLU A 311 -4.47 7.05 16.68
C GLU A 311 -4.06 8.47 17.10
N SER A 312 -3.54 9.28 16.17
CA SER A 312 -3.17 10.67 16.43
C SER A 312 -4.37 11.53 16.84
N LYS A 313 -5.55 11.30 16.25
CA LYS A 313 -6.79 11.98 16.63
C LYS A 313 -7.22 11.60 18.05
N LYS A 314 -7.12 10.31 18.44
CA LYS A 314 -7.43 9.87 19.81
C LYS A 314 -6.49 10.52 20.81
N GLU A 315 -5.18 10.53 20.53
CA GLU A 315 -4.18 11.18 21.37
C GLU A 315 -4.44 12.69 21.50
N LEU A 316 -4.75 13.36 20.39
CA LEU A 316 -5.08 14.78 20.38
C LEU A 316 -6.34 15.08 21.18
N MET A 317 -7.40 14.27 21.05
CA MET A 317 -8.62 14.42 21.83
C MET A 317 -8.37 14.21 23.31
N PHE A 318 -7.58 13.20 23.69
CA PHE A 318 -7.21 12.98 25.09
C PHE A 318 -6.46 14.21 25.64
N LYS A 319 -5.41 14.69 24.97
CA LYS A 319 -4.67 15.90 25.37
C LYS A 319 -5.52 17.16 25.41
N THR A 320 -6.53 17.25 24.54
CA THR A 320 -7.43 18.42 24.48
C THR A 320 -8.43 18.43 25.62
N TYR A 321 -8.91 17.26 26.05
CA TYR A 321 -10.06 17.15 26.95
C TYR A 321 -9.79 16.50 28.31
N HIS A 322 -8.60 15.93 28.53
CA HIS A 322 -8.22 15.33 29.80
C HIS A 322 -7.08 16.11 30.46
N ASP A 323 -6.99 16.00 31.78
CA ASP A 323 -5.87 16.45 32.60
C ASP A 323 -4.76 15.40 32.54
N GLU A 324 -3.53 15.82 32.21
CA GLU A 324 -2.41 14.89 31.98
C GLU A 324 -1.99 14.13 33.25
N LEU A 325 -2.20 14.71 34.43
CA LEU A 325 -1.80 14.11 35.70
C LEU A 325 -2.83 13.09 36.18
N THR A 326 -4.11 13.47 36.24
CA THR A 326 -5.14 12.66 36.89
C THR A 326 -5.96 11.79 35.94
N GLY A 327 -5.88 12.04 34.63
CA GLY A 327 -6.69 11.38 33.60
C GLY A 327 -8.18 11.78 33.61
N LEU A 328 -8.62 12.58 34.58
CA LEU A 328 -9.96 13.18 34.57
C LEU A 328 -10.12 14.12 33.38
N TYR A 329 -11.36 14.50 33.07
CA TYR A 329 -11.59 15.55 32.09
C TYR A 329 -11.02 16.89 32.57
N ASN A 330 -10.68 17.79 31.65
CA ASN A 330 -10.14 19.10 31.99
C ASN A 330 -11.22 20.19 31.91
N ARG A 331 -10.82 21.43 32.25
CA ARG A 331 -11.68 22.61 32.18
C ARG A 331 -12.29 22.86 30.79
N ALA A 332 -11.57 22.54 29.72
CA ALA A 332 -12.07 22.73 28.36
C ALA A 332 -13.24 21.78 28.04
N TYR A 333 -13.12 20.51 28.45
CA TYR A 333 -14.21 19.54 28.31
C TYR A 333 -15.44 19.92 29.14
N MET A 334 -15.23 20.35 30.40
CA MET A 334 -16.31 20.85 31.25
C MET A 334 -17.11 21.97 30.55
N ALA A 335 -16.42 22.94 29.95
CA ALA A 335 -17.07 24.03 29.23
C ALA A 335 -17.90 23.55 28.03
N GLU A 336 -17.45 22.50 27.34
CA GLU A 336 -18.18 21.92 26.20
C GLU A 336 -19.40 21.11 26.64
N MET A 337 -19.25 20.26 27.67
CA MET A 337 -20.37 19.54 28.29
C MET A 337 -21.46 20.51 28.77
N LEU A 338 -21.08 21.64 29.36
CA LEU A 338 -22.05 22.65 29.81
C LEU A 338 -22.80 23.32 28.66
N LYS A 339 -22.25 23.36 27.43
CA LYS A 339 -23.01 23.82 26.26
C LYS A 339 -24.01 22.77 25.81
N GLN A 340 -23.63 21.49 25.83
CA GLN A 340 -24.51 20.38 25.46
C GLN A 340 -25.68 20.24 26.44
N LEU A 341 -25.42 20.39 27.74
CA LEU A 341 -26.44 20.40 28.80
C LEU A 341 -27.45 21.56 28.68
N LYS A 342 -27.13 22.64 27.97
CA LYS A 342 -28.12 23.69 27.66
C LYS A 342 -29.05 23.30 26.52
N GLN A 343 -28.65 22.33 25.70
CA GLN A 343 -29.40 21.87 24.52
C GLN A 343 -30.26 20.64 24.85
N GLU A 344 -29.80 19.80 25.78
CA GLU A 344 -30.51 18.60 26.25
C GLU A 344 -31.25 18.85 27.58
N ASN A 345 -32.45 18.28 27.75
CA ASN A 345 -33.26 18.47 28.96
C ASN A 345 -32.77 17.54 30.10
N SER A 346 -31.58 17.79 30.62
CA SER A 346 -30.87 16.94 31.60
C SER A 346 -31.16 17.31 33.06
N LEU A 347 -32.37 17.82 33.33
CA LEU A 347 -32.81 18.24 34.67
C LEU A 347 -33.44 17.07 35.44
N PRO A 348 -33.33 17.02 36.78
CA PRO A 348 -32.53 17.93 37.63
C PRO A 348 -31.03 17.76 37.38
N PHE A 349 -30.28 18.85 37.51
CA PHE A 349 -28.83 18.84 37.29
C PHE A 349 -28.10 19.21 38.57
N SER A 350 -27.12 18.40 38.95
CA SER A 350 -26.34 18.61 40.16
C SER A 350 -24.86 18.76 39.84
N ILE A 351 -24.16 19.49 40.69
CA ILE A 351 -22.70 19.57 40.64
C ILE A 351 -22.11 19.33 42.02
N ILE A 352 -20.89 18.79 42.03
CA ILE A 352 -20.04 18.74 43.22
C ILE A 352 -18.79 19.57 42.91
N VAL A 353 -18.44 20.48 43.81
CA VAL A 353 -17.14 21.16 43.83
C VAL A 353 -16.33 20.54 44.95
N ALA A 354 -15.12 20.13 44.64
CA ALA A 354 -14.21 19.42 45.51
C ALA A 354 -12.85 20.10 45.57
N ASP A 355 -12.29 20.22 46.76
CA ASP A 355 -10.96 20.80 47.01
C ASP A 355 -10.15 19.88 47.93
N LEU A 356 -8.89 19.63 47.57
CA LEU A 356 -7.98 18.81 48.37
C LEU A 356 -7.34 19.63 49.50
N ASN A 357 -7.68 19.30 50.75
CA ASN A 357 -7.24 20.07 51.93
C ASN A 357 -5.76 19.88 52.31
N ALA A 358 -5.12 18.78 51.92
CA ALA A 358 -3.78 18.39 52.41
C ALA A 358 -2.65 18.53 51.36
N LEU A 359 -2.95 18.99 50.14
CA LEU A 359 -2.00 18.94 49.03
C LEU A 359 -0.74 19.79 49.29
N LYS A 360 -0.92 21.03 49.77
CA LYS A 360 0.20 21.95 50.02
C LYS A 360 1.16 21.41 51.09
N ILE A 361 0.63 20.94 52.22
CA ILE A 361 1.46 20.37 53.30
C ILE A 361 2.20 19.13 52.80
N THR A 362 1.53 18.28 52.01
CA THR A 362 2.16 17.12 51.39
C THR A 362 3.29 17.53 50.45
N ASN A 363 3.09 18.52 49.58
CA ASN A 363 4.13 19.03 48.68
C ASN A 363 5.32 19.64 49.44
N ASP A 364 5.04 20.49 50.43
CA ASP A 364 6.07 21.19 51.20
C ASP A 364 6.89 20.23 52.08
N THR A 365 6.32 19.07 52.44
CA THR A 365 6.93 18.09 53.35
C THR A 365 7.56 16.90 52.61
N PHE A 366 6.87 16.32 51.65
CA PHE A 366 7.24 15.07 50.95
C PHE A 366 7.56 15.26 49.47
N GLY A 367 7.52 16.51 48.98
CA GLY A 367 7.78 16.84 47.58
C GLY A 367 6.57 16.73 46.67
N HIS A 368 6.68 17.34 45.49
CA HIS A 368 5.60 17.43 44.50
C HIS A 368 5.16 16.07 43.96
N GLU A 369 6.08 15.12 43.74
CA GLU A 369 5.73 13.78 43.27
C GLU A 369 4.74 13.08 44.21
N THR A 370 4.92 13.25 45.52
CA THR A 370 4.02 12.68 46.52
C THR A 370 2.64 13.36 46.51
N GLY A 371 2.59 14.68 46.32
CA GLY A 371 1.33 15.40 46.16
C GLY A 371 0.60 15.03 44.87
N ASP A 372 1.33 14.79 43.79
CA ASP A 372 0.80 14.31 42.52
C ASP A 372 0.14 12.93 42.68
N GLN A 373 0.77 12.00 43.42
CA GLN A 373 0.16 10.72 43.76
C GLN A 373 -1.10 10.87 44.61
N MET A 374 -1.13 11.82 45.55
CA MET A 374 -2.34 12.13 46.32
C MET A 374 -3.48 12.64 45.43
N LEU A 375 -3.16 13.53 44.48
CA LEU A 375 -4.12 14.06 43.50
C LEU A 375 -4.70 12.96 42.61
N ILE A 376 -3.83 12.09 42.08
CA ILE A 376 -4.24 10.92 41.29
C ILE A 376 -5.18 10.05 42.12
N ARG A 377 -4.79 9.70 43.34
CA ARG A 377 -5.58 8.81 44.19
C ARG A 377 -6.97 9.37 44.53
N VAL A 378 -7.05 10.66 44.85
CA VAL A 378 -8.35 11.32 45.10
C VAL A 378 -9.20 11.34 43.84
N SER A 379 -8.58 11.58 42.68
CA SER A 379 -9.28 11.58 41.38
C SER A 379 -9.85 10.21 41.02
N GLU A 380 -9.08 9.13 41.22
CA GLU A 380 -9.55 7.76 41.08
C GLU A 380 -10.73 7.47 42.00
N ILE A 381 -10.64 7.83 43.28
CA ILE A 381 -11.72 7.61 44.26
C ILE A 381 -12.99 8.35 43.83
N ILE A 382 -12.89 9.60 43.36
CA ILE A 382 -14.05 10.34 42.85
C ILE A 382 -14.65 9.58 41.66
N ASN A 383 -13.83 9.18 40.70
CA ASN A 383 -14.30 8.51 39.48
C ASN A 383 -14.93 7.13 39.74
N GLU A 384 -14.43 6.39 40.74
CA GLU A 384 -14.98 5.10 41.18
C GLU A 384 -16.32 5.21 41.93
N ASN A 385 -16.65 6.41 42.44
CA ASN A 385 -17.83 6.63 43.31
C ASN A 385 -18.93 7.49 42.65
N ILE A 386 -18.80 7.79 41.36
CA ILE A 386 -19.82 8.48 40.55
C ILE A 386 -20.47 7.51 39.55
N ASN A 387 -21.66 7.85 39.04
CA ASN A 387 -22.37 7.02 38.07
C ASN A 387 -21.76 7.16 36.66
N GLU A 388 -22.04 6.21 35.75
CA GLU A 388 -21.51 6.21 34.37
C GLU A 388 -21.89 7.46 33.55
N ASN A 389 -23.04 8.08 33.85
CA ASN A 389 -23.50 9.31 33.20
C ASN A 389 -22.94 10.59 33.84
N HIS A 390 -22.14 10.48 34.89
CA HIS A 390 -21.50 11.61 35.57
C HIS A 390 -20.10 11.84 35.03
N VAL A 391 -19.61 13.08 35.13
CA VAL A 391 -18.31 13.47 34.59
C VAL A 391 -17.51 14.21 35.65
N ALA A 392 -16.38 13.66 36.07
CA ALA A 392 -15.40 14.35 36.91
C ALA A 392 -14.39 15.12 36.05
N CYS A 393 -14.19 16.40 36.39
CA CYS A 393 -13.30 17.32 35.69
C CYS A 393 -12.32 17.97 36.68
N ARG A 394 -11.02 17.94 36.42
CA ARG A 394 -10.04 18.76 37.15
C ARG A 394 -9.98 20.14 36.50
N ILE A 395 -10.26 21.18 37.29
CA ILE A 395 -10.38 22.56 36.79
C ILE A 395 -9.28 23.50 37.30
N GLY A 396 -8.56 23.08 38.34
CA GLY A 396 -7.49 23.80 39.00
C GLY A 396 -6.42 22.85 39.56
N GLY A 397 -5.51 23.37 40.39
CA GLY A 397 -4.41 22.58 40.97
C GLY A 397 -4.93 21.47 41.89
N ASP A 398 -5.82 21.81 42.81
CA ASP A 398 -6.45 20.98 43.84
C ASP A 398 -7.98 20.93 43.70
N GLU A 399 -8.54 21.49 42.63
CA GLU A 399 -9.97 21.64 42.41
C GLU A 399 -10.52 20.64 41.38
N ILE A 400 -11.53 19.87 41.80
CA ILE A 400 -12.24 18.90 40.97
C ILE A 400 -13.73 19.22 41.00
N VAL A 401 -14.38 19.13 39.84
CA VAL A 401 -15.81 19.36 39.65
C VAL A 401 -16.44 18.10 39.09
N VAL A 402 -17.51 17.62 39.70
CA VAL A 402 -18.32 16.54 39.15
C VAL A 402 -19.61 17.13 38.59
N LEU A 403 -19.86 16.90 37.30
CA LEU A 403 -21.11 17.22 36.62
C LEU A 403 -22.02 16.00 36.67
N MET A 404 -23.25 16.17 37.18
CA MET A 404 -24.19 15.07 37.42
C MET A 404 -25.55 15.40 36.78
N PRO A 405 -25.73 15.04 35.50
CA PRO A 405 -27.00 15.22 34.81
C PRO A 405 -28.06 14.23 35.28
N SER A 406 -29.32 14.68 35.30
CA SER A 406 -30.47 13.90 35.77
C SER A 406 -30.33 13.40 37.21
N THR A 407 -29.68 14.19 38.07
CA THR A 407 -29.38 13.88 39.47
C THR A 407 -30.00 14.94 40.38
N ASP A 408 -30.84 14.50 41.31
CA ASP A 408 -31.47 15.39 42.30
C ASP A 408 -30.57 15.65 43.53
N GLU A 409 -31.01 16.54 44.42
CA GLU A 409 -30.23 16.93 45.60
C GLU A 409 -30.01 15.77 46.58
N ARG A 410 -30.94 14.80 46.67
CA ARG A 410 -30.79 13.66 47.57
C ARG A 410 -29.70 12.73 47.05
N GLU A 411 -29.77 12.36 45.78
CA GLU A 411 -28.76 11.52 45.14
C GLU A 411 -27.38 12.20 45.13
N ALA A 412 -27.33 13.50 44.85
CA ALA A 412 -26.08 14.27 44.91
C ALA A 412 -25.44 14.22 46.31
N ASN A 413 -26.22 14.37 47.38
CA ASN A 413 -25.73 14.28 48.76
C ASN A 413 -25.28 12.85 49.13
N ASP A 414 -25.96 11.81 48.62
CA ASP A 414 -25.53 10.42 48.82
C ASP A 414 -24.17 10.16 48.15
N ILE A 415 -23.94 10.71 46.96
CA ILE A 415 -22.65 10.62 46.25
C ILE A 415 -21.56 11.38 47.02
N VAL A 416 -21.83 12.59 47.49
CA VAL A 416 -20.90 13.32 48.37
C VAL A 416 -20.53 12.47 49.60
N GLY A 417 -21.52 11.84 50.24
CA GLY A 417 -21.29 10.96 51.38
C GLY A 417 -20.45 9.72 51.04
N LYS A 418 -20.65 9.12 49.86
CA LYS A 418 -19.82 8.01 49.37
C LYS A 418 -18.38 8.44 49.15
N ILE A 419 -18.16 9.52 48.41
CA ILE A 419 -16.82 10.06 48.12
C ILE A 419 -16.10 10.41 49.43
N GLN A 420 -16.77 11.12 50.35
CA GLN A 420 -16.17 11.49 51.64
C GLN A 420 -15.74 10.25 52.44
N LYS A 421 -16.58 9.21 52.50
CA LYS A 421 -16.25 7.95 53.19
C LYS A 421 -15.12 7.20 52.51
N ALA A 422 -15.10 7.14 51.18
CA ALA A 422 -14.07 6.45 50.41
C ALA A 422 -12.70 7.14 50.58
N VAL A 423 -12.65 8.47 50.52
CA VAL A 423 -11.42 9.25 50.80
C VAL A 423 -10.95 9.02 52.23
N LEU A 424 -11.86 9.01 53.23
CA LEU A 424 -11.51 8.71 54.62
C LEU A 424 -11.12 7.23 54.86
N ALA A 425 -11.49 6.32 53.97
CA ALA A 425 -11.09 4.91 54.04
C ALA A 425 -9.81 4.60 53.26
N ALA A 426 -9.36 5.54 52.40
CA ALA A 426 -8.16 5.37 51.61
C ALA A 426 -6.92 5.15 52.48
N LYS A 427 -5.97 4.38 51.94
CA LYS A 427 -4.70 4.09 52.60
C LYS A 427 -3.97 5.40 52.90
N GLU A 428 -3.37 5.45 54.09
CA GLU A 428 -2.46 6.52 54.49
C GLU A 428 -1.10 6.26 53.83
N ASP A 429 -0.69 7.11 52.90
CA ASP A 429 0.61 6.96 52.21
C ASP A 429 1.06 8.28 51.53
N PRO A 430 2.00 9.07 52.10
CA PRO A 430 2.45 9.07 53.49
C PRO A 430 1.47 9.78 54.44
N ILE A 431 0.58 10.64 53.91
CA ILE A 431 -0.50 11.30 54.65
C ILE A 431 -1.85 10.81 54.11
N LYS A 432 -2.85 10.74 55.00
CA LYS A 432 -4.23 10.45 54.60
C LYS A 432 -4.78 11.52 53.64
N PRO A 433 -5.34 11.15 52.48
CA PRO A 433 -6.00 12.13 51.62
C PRO A 433 -7.24 12.70 52.32
N LEU A 434 -7.46 14.01 52.15
CA LEU A 434 -8.59 14.74 52.72
C LEU A 434 -9.18 15.68 51.67
N ILE A 435 -10.50 15.73 51.64
CA ILE A 435 -11.26 16.49 50.64
C ILE A 435 -12.36 17.30 51.32
N ALA A 436 -12.54 18.53 50.88
CA ALA A 436 -13.73 19.33 51.14
C ALA A 436 -14.68 19.20 49.95
N LEU A 437 -15.96 18.98 50.22
CA LEU A 437 -16.99 18.78 49.20
C LEU A 437 -18.16 19.73 49.44
N GLY A 438 -18.66 20.32 48.36
CA GLY A 438 -19.91 21.07 48.34
C GLY A 438 -20.73 20.69 47.11
N CYS A 439 -22.03 20.48 47.29
CA CYS A 439 -22.93 20.15 46.19
C CYS A 439 -24.04 21.18 46.04
N ALA A 440 -24.53 21.35 44.82
CA ALA A 440 -25.72 22.15 44.54
C ALA A 440 -26.51 21.56 43.38
N THR A 441 -27.83 21.74 43.41
CA THR A 441 -28.77 21.18 42.43
C THR A 441 -29.65 22.27 41.85
N ILE A 442 -29.95 22.17 40.55
CA ILE A 442 -30.94 22.98 39.86
C ILE A 442 -32.07 22.09 39.32
N HIS A 443 -33.31 22.57 39.48
CA HIS A 443 -34.52 21.89 39.02
C HIS A 443 -35.23 22.61 37.84
N GLY A 444 -34.79 23.81 37.46
CA GLY A 444 -35.42 24.67 36.43
C GLY A 444 -34.46 25.10 35.32
N GLU A 445 -34.83 26.12 34.53
CA GLU A 445 -34.07 26.54 33.33
C GLU A 445 -32.59 26.85 33.57
N VAL A 446 -31.72 26.28 32.72
CA VAL A 446 -30.25 26.37 32.80
C VAL A 446 -29.70 27.71 32.26
N ASN A 447 -30.52 28.50 31.57
CA ASN A 447 -30.07 29.54 30.63
C ASN A 447 -29.26 30.71 31.22
N ASN A 448 -29.21 30.88 32.55
CA ASN A 448 -28.26 31.77 33.25
C ASN A 448 -27.83 31.24 34.63
N SER A 449 -28.03 29.95 34.91
CA SER A 449 -27.96 29.42 36.28
C SER A 449 -26.68 28.63 36.62
N PHE A 450 -25.86 28.22 35.64
CA PHE A 450 -24.65 27.44 35.96
C PHE A 450 -23.65 28.22 36.82
N SER A 451 -23.38 29.51 36.52
CA SER A 451 -22.46 30.29 37.35
C SER A 451 -22.95 30.46 38.78
N SER A 452 -24.27 30.61 39.00
CA SER A 452 -24.86 30.64 40.34
C SER A 452 -24.84 29.28 41.02
N LEU A 453 -25.06 28.21 40.26
CA LEU A 453 -25.01 26.83 40.77
C LEU A 453 -23.59 26.49 41.23
N PHE A 454 -22.60 26.77 40.38
CA PHE A 454 -21.17 26.63 40.68
C PHE A 454 -20.80 27.39 41.94
N LYS A 455 -21.18 28.67 42.01
CA LYS A 455 -20.90 29.49 43.18
C LYS A 455 -21.56 28.94 44.46
N LEU A 456 -22.80 28.44 44.38
CA LEU A 456 -23.46 27.84 45.53
C LEU A 456 -22.77 26.55 46.01
N ALA A 457 -22.32 25.70 45.09
CA ALA A 457 -21.56 24.51 45.43
C ALA A 457 -20.18 24.85 46.02
N GLU A 458 -19.51 25.85 45.46
CA GLU A 458 -18.24 26.40 45.96
C GLU A 458 -18.39 26.99 47.37
N ASP A 459 -19.40 27.83 47.61
CA ASP A 459 -19.68 28.41 48.94
C ASP A 459 -19.95 27.29 49.98
N ARG A 460 -20.68 26.24 49.60
CA ARG A 460 -20.93 25.05 50.45
C ARG A 460 -19.65 24.26 50.71
N MET A 461 -18.78 24.11 49.70
CA MET A 461 -17.47 23.45 49.84
C MET A 461 -16.59 24.24 50.81
N TYR A 462 -16.53 25.57 50.67
CA TYR A 462 -15.74 26.42 51.54
C TYR A 462 -16.25 26.38 52.99
N ALA A 463 -17.56 26.39 53.20
CA ALA A 463 -18.16 26.19 54.52
C ALA A 463 -17.78 24.84 55.14
N ASN A 464 -17.78 23.76 54.35
CA ASN A 464 -17.32 22.43 54.77
C ASN A 464 -15.82 22.44 55.14
N LYS A 465 -14.98 23.05 54.29
CA LYS A 465 -13.53 23.21 54.50
C LYS A 465 -13.22 23.93 55.81
N MET A 466 -13.93 25.03 56.10
CA MET A 466 -13.78 25.76 57.35
C MET A 466 -14.23 24.96 58.56
N ALA A 467 -15.40 24.30 58.49
CA ALA A 467 -15.97 23.55 59.60
C ALA A 467 -15.12 22.32 60.01
N GLU A 468 -14.46 21.67 59.04
CA GLU A 468 -13.63 20.50 59.27
C GLU A 468 -12.13 20.81 59.37
N SER A 469 -11.71 22.07 59.23
CA SER A 469 -10.30 22.50 59.18
C SER A 469 -9.45 21.96 60.34
N ASP A 470 -9.89 22.17 61.58
CA ASP A 470 -9.21 21.69 62.78
C ASP A 470 -9.08 20.16 62.81
N LYS A 471 -10.18 19.44 62.56
CA LYS A 471 -10.19 17.97 62.58
C LYS A 471 -9.33 17.38 61.47
N ASN A 472 -9.35 18.01 60.30
CA ASN A 472 -8.51 17.63 59.17
C ASN A 472 -7.04 17.83 59.49
N TYR A 473 -6.70 18.91 60.19
CA TYR A 473 -5.34 19.14 60.63
C TYR A 473 -4.87 18.09 61.65
N ASP A 474 -5.70 17.76 62.63
CA ASP A 474 -5.40 16.72 63.61
C ASP A 474 -5.15 15.37 62.92
N ARG A 475 -5.91 15.04 61.86
CA ARG A 475 -5.67 13.85 61.02
C ARG A 475 -4.32 13.91 60.32
N ILE A 476 -3.97 15.05 59.71
CA ILE A 476 -2.68 15.24 59.03
C ILE A 476 -1.52 15.05 60.00
N ILE A 477 -1.56 15.70 61.17
CA ILE A 477 -0.51 15.59 62.19
C ILE A 477 -0.39 14.15 62.70
N ASN A 478 -1.51 13.46 62.94
CA ASN A 478 -1.47 12.07 63.35
C ASN A 478 -0.89 11.14 62.27
N SER A 479 -1.20 11.37 60.98
CA SER A 479 -0.57 10.63 59.88
C SER A 479 0.94 10.87 59.83
N ILE A 480 1.39 12.13 59.96
CA ILE A 480 2.81 12.47 59.98
C ILE A 480 3.52 11.80 61.17
N LYS A 481 2.96 11.88 62.38
CA LYS A 481 3.51 11.23 63.58
C LYS A 481 3.62 9.72 63.40
N LYS A 482 2.58 9.09 62.87
CA LYS A 482 2.59 7.66 62.59
C LYS A 482 3.70 7.30 61.59
N ASN A 483 3.85 8.07 60.52
CA ASN A 483 4.91 7.88 59.53
C ASN A 483 6.32 8.01 60.16
N LEU A 484 6.54 9.01 61.02
CA LEU A 484 7.80 9.18 61.74
C LEU A 484 8.18 7.95 62.58
N TYR A 485 7.20 7.38 63.30
CA TYR A 485 7.42 6.20 64.12
C TYR A 485 7.65 4.93 63.26
N GLU A 486 6.86 4.74 62.20
CA GLU A 486 7.00 3.59 61.30
C GLU A 486 8.34 3.59 60.56
N ASN A 487 8.83 4.77 60.20
CA ASN A 487 10.12 4.92 59.54
C ASN A 487 11.32 4.88 60.49
N LYS A 488 11.09 4.73 61.82
CA LYS A 488 12.11 4.78 62.87
C LYS A 488 12.90 6.10 62.90
N ASN A 489 12.31 7.18 62.39
CA ASN A 489 12.89 8.52 62.49
C ASN A 489 12.78 9.03 63.92
N GLU A 490 11.78 8.55 64.68
CA GLU A 490 11.64 8.77 66.13
C GLU A 490 11.02 7.57 66.88
N SER A 491 11.21 7.51 68.20
CA SER A 491 10.64 6.47 69.08
C SER A 491 9.51 7.01 69.95
N LYS A 492 8.41 6.25 70.06
CA LYS A 492 7.27 6.59 70.93
C LYS A 492 7.66 6.69 72.40
N GLU A 493 8.57 5.81 72.84
CA GLU A 493 9.09 5.77 74.20
C GLU A 493 9.91 7.03 74.51
N HIS A 494 10.74 7.48 73.56
CA HIS A 494 11.51 8.72 73.67
C HIS A 494 10.60 9.95 73.80
N CYS A 495 9.63 10.12 72.88
CA CYS A 495 8.69 11.24 72.96
C CYS A 495 7.93 11.26 74.29
N LYS A 496 7.50 10.09 74.79
CA LYS A 496 6.79 10.00 76.08
C LYS A 496 7.66 10.46 77.25
N ARG A 497 8.92 10.02 77.33
CA ARG A 497 9.85 10.45 78.39
C ARG A 497 10.11 11.95 78.35
N LEU A 498 10.35 12.50 77.15
CA LEU A 498 10.56 13.94 76.98
C LEU A 498 9.34 14.75 77.43
N VAL A 499 8.13 14.32 77.07
CA VAL A 499 6.88 14.95 77.52
C VAL A 499 6.77 14.95 79.04
N ASP A 500 7.01 13.81 79.69
CA ASP A 500 6.92 13.69 81.14
C ASP A 500 7.98 14.56 81.86
N MET A 501 9.22 14.57 81.37
CA MET A 501 10.30 15.41 81.89
C MET A 501 10.04 16.90 81.68
N CYS A 502 9.47 17.28 80.53
CA CYS A 502 9.08 18.66 80.26
C CYS A 502 7.99 19.13 81.22
N ARG A 503 6.97 18.30 81.49
CA ARG A 503 5.93 18.63 82.46
C ARG A 503 6.52 18.85 83.86
N GLN A 504 7.38 17.93 84.32
CA GLN A 504 8.07 18.07 85.60
C GLN A 504 8.91 19.37 85.66
N MET A 505 9.67 19.66 84.60
CA MET A 505 10.49 20.87 84.52
C MET A 505 9.64 22.15 84.57
N GLY A 506 8.49 22.16 83.90
CA GLY A 506 7.55 23.26 83.95
C GLY A 506 6.95 23.48 85.35
N GLU A 507 6.61 22.40 86.06
CA GLU A 507 6.12 22.46 87.44
C GLU A 507 7.18 23.03 88.41
N ILE A 508 8.44 22.63 88.27
CA ILE A 508 9.57 23.10 89.11
C ILE A 508 9.81 24.61 88.91
N LEU A 509 9.64 25.08 87.68
CA LEU A 509 9.75 26.48 87.33
C LEU A 509 8.48 27.29 87.66
N ASN A 510 7.45 26.63 88.19
CA ASN A 510 6.16 27.22 88.51
C ASN A 510 5.54 27.97 87.31
N LEU A 511 5.67 27.36 86.12
CA LEU A 511 5.08 27.90 84.89
C LEU A 511 3.55 27.78 84.92
N GLU A 512 2.88 28.64 84.16
CA GLU A 512 1.43 28.50 83.99
C GLU A 512 1.09 27.19 83.26
N LYS A 513 -0.10 26.65 83.54
CA LYS A 513 -0.55 25.39 82.91
C LYS A 513 -0.47 25.41 81.39
N ASN A 514 -0.74 26.55 80.76
CA ASN A 514 -0.65 26.71 79.30
C ASN A 514 0.79 26.60 78.80
N ASP A 515 1.76 27.12 79.55
CA ASP A 515 3.19 27.04 79.20
C ASP A 515 3.72 25.60 79.39
N ILE A 516 3.26 24.91 80.43
CA ILE A 516 3.57 23.48 80.67
C ILE A 516 3.06 22.62 79.50
N GLU A 517 1.81 22.82 79.08
CA GLU A 517 1.26 22.08 77.94
C GLU A 517 1.93 22.49 76.61
N SER A 518 2.33 23.75 76.46
CA SER A 518 3.13 24.19 75.30
C SER A 518 4.48 23.47 75.24
N LEU A 519 5.13 23.31 76.37
CA LEU A 519 6.40 22.59 76.47
C LEU A 519 6.23 21.08 76.25
N ALA A 520 5.16 20.48 76.77
CA ALA A 520 4.81 19.09 76.50
C ALA A 520 4.53 18.85 75.01
N LEU A 521 3.79 19.74 74.36
CA LEU A 521 3.47 19.65 72.94
C LEU A 521 4.71 19.90 72.07
N LEU A 522 5.60 20.82 72.47
CA LEU A 522 6.92 20.98 71.87
C LEU A 522 7.70 19.67 71.94
N ALA A 523 7.76 19.03 73.11
CA ALA A 523 8.45 17.74 73.26
C ALA A 523 7.84 16.63 72.41
N GLU A 524 6.52 16.62 72.21
CA GLU A 524 5.86 15.64 71.36
C GLU A 524 6.13 15.84 69.86
N LEU A 525 6.31 17.09 69.42
CA LEU A 525 6.36 17.46 68.00
C LEU A 525 7.71 18.05 67.53
N HIS A 526 8.72 18.19 68.40
CA HIS A 526 10.01 18.86 68.10
C HIS A 526 10.65 18.34 66.82
N ASP A 527 10.58 17.02 66.61
CA ASP A 527 11.17 16.32 65.48
C ASP A 527 10.19 16.01 64.34
N ILE A 528 9.01 16.64 64.34
CA ILE A 528 7.98 16.37 63.32
C ILE A 528 8.48 16.62 61.89
N GLY A 529 9.44 17.54 61.73
CA GLY A 529 10.07 17.86 60.45
C GLY A 529 11.01 16.79 59.90
N LYS A 530 11.44 15.80 60.70
CA LYS A 530 12.26 14.67 60.21
C LYS A 530 11.53 13.83 59.16
N VAL A 531 10.21 13.95 59.09
CA VAL A 531 9.37 13.22 58.13
C VAL A 531 9.65 13.62 56.69
N GLY A 532 10.10 14.86 56.47
CA GLY A 532 10.41 15.40 55.14
C GLY A 532 11.88 15.23 54.75
N ILE A 533 12.64 14.41 55.48
CA ILE A 533 14.04 14.10 55.20
C ILE A 533 14.12 12.67 54.67
N GLU A 534 14.93 12.47 53.62
CA GLU A 534 15.22 11.17 53.00
C GLU A 534 15.60 10.12 54.07
N LYS A 535 14.87 9.00 54.09
CA LYS A 535 15.01 7.94 55.09
C LYS A 535 16.41 7.33 55.10
N GLU A 536 17.03 7.29 53.92
CA GLU A 536 18.38 6.78 53.68
C GLU A 536 19.43 7.53 54.50
N LEU A 537 19.21 8.82 54.80
CA LEU A 537 20.12 9.60 55.64
C LEU A 537 20.15 9.12 57.09
N PHE A 538 19.04 8.57 57.59
CA PHE A 538 18.95 8.04 58.95
C PHE A 538 19.45 6.60 59.06
N LEU A 539 19.49 5.85 57.95
CA LEU A 539 19.89 4.44 57.90
C LEU A 539 21.34 4.22 57.44
N LYS A 540 22.07 5.28 57.07
CA LYS A 540 23.41 5.19 56.52
C LYS A 540 24.42 4.67 57.54
N GLU A 541 25.12 3.59 57.20
CA GLU A 541 26.28 3.12 57.94
C GLU A 541 27.51 3.98 57.57
N GLY A 542 27.84 4.98 58.39
CA GLY A 542 29.01 5.86 58.22
C GLY A 542 28.72 7.33 58.49
N ALA A 543 29.73 8.20 58.38
CA ALA A 543 29.57 9.63 58.59
C ALA A 543 28.77 10.27 57.43
N LEU A 544 27.89 11.23 57.77
CA LEU A 544 27.19 12.06 56.80
C LEU A 544 28.17 13.04 56.15
N THR A 545 28.00 13.25 54.85
CA THR A 545 28.69 14.30 54.08
C THR A 545 28.18 15.68 54.51
N THR A 546 28.92 16.73 54.14
CA THR A 546 28.51 18.11 54.43
C THR A 546 27.14 18.45 53.83
N GLU A 547 26.83 17.98 52.61
CA GLU A 547 25.53 18.22 51.97
C GLU A 547 24.39 17.48 52.67
N GLU A 548 24.60 16.22 53.03
CA GLU A 548 23.65 15.43 53.80
C GLU A 548 23.38 16.05 55.18
N TRP A 549 24.42 16.59 55.82
CA TRP A 549 24.29 17.29 57.11
C TRP A 549 23.49 18.59 56.98
N GLN A 550 23.68 19.34 55.88
CA GLN A 550 22.86 20.54 55.60
C GLN A 550 21.40 20.19 55.37
N LYS A 551 21.10 19.07 54.67
CA LYS A 551 19.72 18.58 54.54
C LYS A 551 19.12 18.24 55.91
N LEU A 552 19.88 17.56 56.78
CA LEU A 552 19.39 17.13 58.10
C LEU A 552 19.08 18.32 59.03
N LYS A 553 19.89 19.38 58.97
CA LYS A 553 19.68 20.62 59.74
C LYS A 553 18.39 21.39 59.40
N ARG A 554 17.68 21.01 58.35
CA ARG A 554 16.44 21.68 57.92
C ARG A 554 15.17 21.15 58.60
N HIS A 555 15.23 20.05 59.37
CA HIS A 555 14.04 19.54 60.04
C HIS A 555 13.37 20.52 61.02
N PRO A 556 14.07 21.44 61.74
CA PRO A 556 13.38 22.43 62.56
C PRO A 556 12.56 23.40 61.69
N GLU A 557 13.05 23.73 60.50
CA GLU A 557 12.35 24.57 59.53
C GLU A 557 11.11 23.88 58.96
N LEU A 558 11.24 22.60 58.59
CA LEU A 558 10.11 21.79 58.11
C LEU A 558 9.07 21.60 59.21
N GLY A 559 9.50 21.28 60.44
CA GLY A 559 8.65 21.13 61.61
C GLY A 559 7.88 22.42 61.90
N PHE A 560 8.56 23.57 61.85
CA PHE A 560 7.92 24.88 61.99
C PHE A 560 6.81 25.10 60.96
N LYS A 561 7.06 24.81 59.67
CA LYS A 561 6.04 24.91 58.62
C LYS A 561 4.86 23.98 58.88
N ILE A 562 5.13 22.74 59.27
CA ILE A 562 4.11 21.71 59.55
C ILE A 562 3.24 22.07 60.74
N VAL A 563 3.72 22.77 61.78
CA VAL A 563 2.84 23.17 62.91
C VAL A 563 2.21 24.55 62.71
N SER A 564 2.84 25.42 61.92
CA SER A 564 2.34 26.78 61.68
C SER A 564 1.12 26.85 60.77
N ALA A 565 0.83 25.78 60.02
CA ALA A 565 -0.38 25.72 59.20
C ALA A 565 -1.67 25.51 60.05
N SER A 566 -1.55 25.26 61.36
CA SER A 566 -2.68 25.19 62.30
C SER A 566 -2.65 26.32 63.31
N THR A 567 -3.78 26.97 63.47
CA THR A 567 -3.98 28.00 64.51
C THR A 567 -3.78 27.42 65.92
N LYS A 568 -4.09 26.12 66.13
CA LYS A 568 -3.93 25.43 67.42
C LYS A 568 -2.51 25.01 67.74
N LEU A 569 -1.61 24.92 66.76
CA LEU A 569 -0.22 24.46 66.99
C LEU A 569 0.82 25.53 66.68
N SER A 570 0.42 26.62 66.02
CA SER A 570 1.31 27.72 65.64
C SER A 570 2.11 28.32 66.81
N TYR A 571 1.56 28.30 68.03
CA TYR A 571 2.21 28.91 69.20
C TYR A 571 3.48 28.16 69.65
N ILE A 572 3.60 26.85 69.41
CA ILE A 572 4.85 26.11 69.68
C ILE A 572 5.86 26.19 68.54
N GLY A 573 5.48 26.74 67.39
CA GLY A 573 6.30 26.75 66.18
C GLY A 573 7.68 27.36 66.41
N LYS A 574 7.77 28.49 67.12
CA LYS A 574 9.08 29.11 67.43
C LYS A 574 9.95 28.20 68.30
N GLY A 575 9.33 27.42 69.20
CA GLY A 575 10.02 26.41 70.00
C GLY A 575 10.63 25.32 69.10
N ILE A 576 9.83 24.75 68.20
CA ILE A 576 10.29 23.74 67.23
C ILE A 576 11.36 24.32 66.32
N PHE A 577 11.23 25.57 65.86
CA PHE A 577 12.21 26.15 64.96
C PHE A 577 13.59 26.32 65.62
N ALA A 578 13.61 26.67 66.91
CA ALA A 578 14.83 27.06 67.62
C ALA A 578 15.38 26.00 68.59
N HIS A 579 14.84 24.77 68.63
CA HIS A 579 15.23 23.77 69.62
C HIS A 579 16.69 23.29 69.51
N HIS A 580 17.32 23.50 68.36
CA HIS A 580 18.75 23.23 68.13
C HIS A 580 19.65 24.48 68.17
N GLU A 581 19.10 25.63 68.57
CA GLU A 581 19.91 26.81 68.86
C GLU A 581 20.76 26.60 70.11
N ARG A 582 21.96 27.18 70.13
CA ARG A 582 22.91 27.06 71.24
C ARG A 582 23.08 28.41 71.89
N TRP A 583 23.19 28.44 73.21
CA TRP A 583 23.27 29.68 74.00
C TRP A 583 24.34 30.67 73.50
N ASP A 584 25.46 30.18 72.98
CA ASP A 584 26.56 30.98 72.42
C ASP A 584 26.35 31.51 70.99
N GLY A 585 25.30 31.06 70.29
CA GLY A 585 24.98 31.40 68.90
C GLY A 585 25.56 30.44 67.85
N SER A 586 26.20 29.34 68.25
CA SER A 586 26.76 28.33 67.33
C SER A 586 25.74 27.29 66.82
N GLY A 587 24.47 27.42 67.22
CA GLY A 587 23.37 26.54 66.84
C GLY A 587 22.79 26.82 65.45
N TYR A 588 21.66 26.20 65.16
CA TYR A 588 20.93 26.34 63.89
C TYR A 588 19.41 26.28 64.16
N PRO A 589 18.55 26.76 63.24
CA PRO A 589 18.83 27.26 61.89
C PRO A 589 19.22 28.74 61.77
N GLN A 590 18.94 29.59 62.77
CA GLN A 590 19.13 31.04 62.71
C GLN A 590 20.41 31.54 63.40
N GLY A 591 21.00 30.76 64.31
CA GLY A 591 22.17 31.18 65.09
C GLY A 591 21.80 32.19 66.19
N LEU A 592 20.62 32.03 66.79
CA LEU A 592 20.13 32.90 67.88
C LEU A 592 21.04 32.78 69.10
N LYS A 593 21.25 33.89 69.83
CA LYS A 593 22.16 33.91 70.98
C LYS A 593 21.45 34.30 72.28
N GLY A 594 21.75 33.58 73.36
CA GLY A 594 21.24 33.89 74.69
C GLY A 594 19.71 33.92 74.76
N GLU A 595 19.15 35.05 75.20
CA GLU A 595 17.71 35.24 75.39
C GLU A 595 16.92 35.46 74.09
N GLU A 596 17.60 35.64 72.95
CA GLU A 596 16.95 35.63 71.62
C GLU A 596 16.34 34.26 71.32
N ILE A 597 16.87 33.20 71.92
CA ILE A 597 16.33 31.84 71.82
C ILE A 597 15.03 31.79 72.65
N PRO A 598 13.89 31.35 72.05
CA PRO A 598 12.63 31.19 72.76
C PRO A 598 12.80 30.42 74.07
N PHE A 599 12.19 30.92 75.14
CA PHE A 599 12.33 30.33 76.48
C PHE A 599 12.03 28.82 76.51
N ILE A 600 10.94 28.40 75.86
CA ILE A 600 10.55 26.98 75.77
C ILE A 600 11.59 26.13 75.02
N ALA A 601 12.31 26.68 74.04
CA ALA A 601 13.37 25.97 73.31
C ALA A 601 14.63 25.81 74.17
N ARG A 602 15.01 26.86 74.92
CA ARG A 602 16.14 26.80 75.87
C ARG A 602 15.93 25.71 76.91
N LEU A 603 14.73 25.67 77.49
CA LEU A 603 14.35 24.65 78.48
C LEU A 603 14.34 23.26 77.85
N PHE A 604 13.68 23.10 76.70
CA PHE A 604 13.58 21.82 76.00
C PHE A 604 14.96 21.24 75.62
N SER A 605 15.90 22.06 75.15
CA SER A 605 17.24 21.62 74.75
C SER A 605 18.01 20.90 75.87
N ILE A 606 17.79 21.30 77.13
CA ILE A 606 18.41 20.68 78.31
C ILE A 606 17.78 19.31 78.57
N VAL A 607 16.45 19.23 78.49
CA VAL A 607 15.69 17.99 78.68
C VAL A 607 16.03 16.98 77.59
N GLU A 608 16.07 17.40 76.34
CA GLU A 608 16.44 16.58 75.18
C GLU A 608 17.86 16.04 75.31
N ALA A 609 18.84 16.90 75.61
CA ALA A 609 20.23 16.48 75.80
C ALA A 609 20.36 15.45 76.94
N TYR A 610 19.66 15.67 78.05
CA TYR A 610 19.68 14.71 79.17
C TYR A 610 19.06 13.36 78.80
N ASP A 611 17.92 13.32 78.12
CA ASP A 611 17.32 12.04 77.68
C ASP A 611 18.25 11.31 76.73
N VAL A 612 18.83 12.01 75.75
CA VAL A 612 19.77 11.45 74.75
C VAL A 612 21.05 10.91 75.41
N MET A 613 21.54 11.53 76.48
CA MET A 613 22.72 11.04 77.20
C MET A 613 22.43 9.82 78.08
N THR A 614 21.23 9.75 78.66
CA THR A 614 20.87 8.75 79.68
C THR A 614 20.15 7.52 79.13
N HIS A 615 19.73 7.55 77.86
CA HIS A 615 19.02 6.46 77.21
C HIS A 615 19.68 6.07 75.89
N GLU A 616 19.50 4.81 75.50
CA GLU A 616 20.15 4.23 74.32
C GLU A 616 19.61 4.83 73.00
N ARG A 617 20.49 5.43 72.21
CA ARG A 617 20.35 5.56 70.74
C ARG A 617 21.50 4.79 70.10
N SER A 618 21.25 4.20 68.93
CA SER A 618 22.24 3.40 68.20
C SER A 618 23.60 4.11 68.14
N TYR A 619 24.65 3.44 68.66
CA TYR A 619 26.07 3.78 68.54
C TYR A 619 26.70 4.82 69.51
N LYS A 620 26.11 5.15 70.67
CA LYS A 620 26.82 5.92 71.73
C LYS A 620 26.79 5.24 73.12
N PRO A 621 27.86 5.38 73.93
CA PRO A 621 27.86 4.89 75.31
C PRO A 621 26.86 5.67 76.17
N ILE A 622 26.04 4.95 76.92
CA ILE A 622 25.04 5.50 77.85
C ILE A 622 25.79 6.14 79.03
N PHE A 623 25.50 7.41 79.32
CA PHE A 623 26.09 8.12 80.45
C PHE A 623 25.37 7.73 81.74
N THR A 624 26.10 7.62 82.85
CA THR A 624 25.44 7.62 84.16
C THR A 624 24.80 8.97 84.41
N LYS A 625 23.85 9.01 85.34
CA LYS A 625 23.18 10.24 85.76
C LYS A 625 24.18 11.35 86.13
N GLU A 626 25.24 10.99 86.86
CA GLU A 626 26.30 11.90 87.29
C GLU A 626 27.11 12.44 86.11
N MET A 627 27.42 11.59 85.13
CA MET A 627 28.11 11.99 83.90
C MET A 627 27.26 12.94 83.06
N ALA A 628 25.96 12.64 82.90
CA ALA A 628 25.04 13.51 82.16
C ALA A 628 24.89 14.88 82.84
N ILE A 629 24.80 14.92 84.18
CA ILE A 629 24.79 16.18 84.94
C ILE A 629 26.09 16.96 84.76
N GLN A 630 27.24 16.27 84.75
CA GLN A 630 28.53 16.93 84.55
C GLN A 630 28.64 17.52 83.14
N GLU A 631 28.21 16.79 82.11
CA GLU A 631 28.17 17.29 80.72
C GLU A 631 27.28 18.53 80.58
N LEU A 632 26.11 18.56 81.23
CA LEU A 632 25.23 19.75 81.26
C LEU A 632 25.92 20.96 81.92
N ARG A 633 26.70 20.74 82.99
CA ARG A 633 27.45 21.80 83.68
C ARG A 633 28.60 22.32 82.82
N ASP A 634 29.33 21.42 82.18
CA ASP A 634 30.50 21.77 81.37
C ASP A 634 30.10 22.56 80.11
N ASN A 635 28.89 22.32 79.59
CA ASN A 635 28.32 23.05 78.45
C ASN A 635 27.37 24.21 78.85
N SER A 636 27.33 24.56 80.14
CA SER A 636 26.56 25.69 80.65
C SER A 636 27.16 27.01 80.15
N GLY A 637 26.35 27.85 79.49
CA GLY A 637 26.79 29.13 78.92
C GLY A 637 27.45 29.03 77.54
N SER A 638 27.60 27.82 77.00
CA SER A 638 27.94 27.57 75.60
C SER A 638 26.75 26.96 74.85
N GLN A 639 26.35 25.73 75.20
CA GLN A 639 25.19 25.06 74.62
C GLN A 639 23.90 25.48 75.32
N PHE A 640 23.91 25.47 76.65
CA PHE A 640 22.70 25.56 77.47
C PHE A 640 22.62 26.87 78.24
N ASP A 641 21.40 27.32 78.53
CA ASP A 641 21.15 28.45 79.42
C ASP A 641 21.68 28.16 80.84
N PRO A 642 22.64 28.94 81.37
CA PRO A 642 23.24 28.69 82.68
C PRO A 642 22.24 28.68 83.84
N SER A 643 21.21 29.52 83.75
CA SER A 643 20.20 29.63 84.80
C SER A 643 19.32 28.39 84.86
N LEU A 644 18.92 27.88 83.69
CA LEU A 644 18.07 26.70 83.56
C LEU A 644 18.82 25.41 83.89
N VAL A 645 20.09 25.28 83.51
CA VAL A 645 20.93 24.12 83.88
C VAL A 645 21.01 23.98 85.39
N LYS A 646 21.21 25.08 86.13
CA LYS A 646 21.27 25.06 87.59
C LYS A 646 19.97 24.52 88.21
N ILE A 647 18.82 24.94 87.68
CA ILE A 647 17.50 24.52 88.16
C ILE A 647 17.29 23.03 87.86
N PHE A 648 17.57 22.60 86.62
CA PHE A 648 17.40 21.22 86.18
C PHE A 648 18.28 20.25 87.00
N VAL A 649 19.57 20.57 87.18
CA VAL A 649 20.50 19.73 87.93
C VAL A 649 20.12 19.60 89.40
N ASN A 650 19.64 20.69 90.03
CA ASN A 650 19.17 20.65 91.42
C ASN A 650 17.97 19.71 91.57
N HIS A 651 17.03 19.75 90.62
CA HIS A 651 15.89 18.85 90.63
C HIS A 651 16.30 17.38 90.48
N ILE A 652 17.12 17.10 89.48
CA ILE A 652 17.57 15.72 89.19
C ILE A 652 18.31 15.12 90.40
N ASN A 653 19.13 15.90 91.10
CA ASN A 653 19.81 15.44 92.33
C ASN A 653 18.84 15.18 93.50
N ASN A 654 17.82 16.03 93.67
CA ASN A 654 16.82 15.89 94.74
C ASN A 654 15.88 14.69 94.48
N ALA A 655 15.55 14.40 93.23
CA ALA A 655 14.75 13.23 92.84
C ALA A 655 15.45 11.88 93.07
N SER A 656 16.77 11.87 93.33
CA SER A 656 17.54 10.66 93.73
C SER A 656 17.59 10.43 95.25
N LEU A 657 17.06 11.37 96.05
CA LEU A 657 17.08 11.33 97.51
C LEU A 657 15.69 11.02 98.12
N ALA A 658 14.68 10.84 97.28
CA ALA A 658 13.31 10.43 97.60
C ALA A 658 13.03 9.07 96.95
#